data_AF-A0A949ULS1-F1
#
_entry.id   AF-A0A949ULS1-F1
#
_cell.length_a   1.000
_cell.length_b   1.000
_cell.length_c   1.000
_cell.angle_alpha   90.00
_cell.angle_beta   90.00
_cell.angle_gamma   90.00
#
_symmetry.space_group_name_H-M   'P 1'
#
loop_
_entity.id
_entity.type
_entity.pdbx_description
1 polymer ?
#
loop_
_entity_poly.entity_id
_entity_poly.type
_entity_poly.pdbx_seq_one_letter_code
_entity_poly.pdbx_strand_id
1 'polypeptide(L)'
;MADLFLGGSIDAATHKRKATDASANVTVATDKLTTHGVIVGMTGSGKTGLGVILIEEALRAGLPVLAIDPKGDLTNLCLTFPNLSAEDFRPWIDEAQANNAGETPDEFAASQAASWSDGLGGWGLSGADIGALRDQTDFTIYTPGSQSGVPVNIVGSLQVPPDMEDDELVADEIDGYVSGLLGLVDIDADPLASREHILLSNLIQHSWAAGRSLDLLTLVGMIPSPPIRKLGVFELDQFFPANDRMALAMKLNGLLAAPSFTSWSMGSALDIQSMLFQPDGKPRCAIITTAHLSDEERQFVTSLVLSKLVTWMRRQSGTTDLRAMLYMDEVAGYLPPTAKPPTKKPIMTLMKQARAFGVGVILSTQNPVDLDYKAMSNAGTWMIGRLQTDRDKARLLEGMESAAGGVDVARVDATLSGLGKREFMLRRSGKDQPEVFTTRWAMSYLRGPMTRDQISLLVGDAKPAAPAATPSAPATSPAATATPGPPPAAPQPAAATTPTAAPAEAAVATTGAGPPVADDESLLMPEVADGRAVRYVDVAAPWLDDVGGDERGTTFEAAVVARVALRYDERKADLIHDDEFEAVLFPLGDQIDMSSVVQVDYDERDLRAAAPDTATYRLPKSKIANKTYFSQVERELRDHLTRIGSMEVPMNADLKLYGRPGEPADDFEARCAQVGEDLVDVEIAKLRDKYETKVLKLRDQIEAAEDRLEVLEEQAKSSRNSELLSTAGSVLGGLLGGRKSTGSRLGGLLGNAGTAARRRGTTSASGKRADAAENKIDRLVEKLQAMEDEFEEDLDQIEEKWAPKIANNSTLKVGLERTDVKVTQLVLAWVPVA
;
A
#
# COMPACT_ATOMS: atom_id res chain seq x y z
N MET A 1 -23.27 -24.26 17.44
CA MET A 1 -23.43 -23.35 16.28
C MET A 1 -24.83 -22.80 16.32
N ALA A 2 -24.97 -21.48 16.26
CA ALA A 2 -26.27 -20.81 16.27
C ALA A 2 -26.69 -20.45 14.84
N ASP A 3 -28.00 -20.35 14.61
CA ASP A 3 -28.58 -19.89 13.35
C ASP A 3 -29.07 -18.46 13.54
N LEU A 4 -28.49 -17.52 12.80
CA LEU A 4 -28.82 -16.11 12.89
C LEU A 4 -30.07 -15.80 12.06
N PHE A 5 -31.15 -15.34 12.69
CA PHE A 5 -32.44 -15.13 12.04
C PHE A 5 -32.51 -13.77 11.32
N LEU A 6 -32.32 -13.79 10.00
CA LEU A 6 -32.26 -12.57 9.17
C LEU A 6 -33.64 -12.07 8.73
N GLY A 7 -34.60 -12.97 8.54
CA GLY A 7 -35.91 -12.61 8.00
C GLY A 7 -36.67 -13.79 7.40
N GLY A 8 -37.53 -13.51 6.42
CA GLY A 8 -38.47 -14.48 5.86
C GLY A 8 -38.34 -14.60 4.36
N SER A 9 -38.42 -15.82 3.83
CA SER A 9 -38.38 -16.09 2.41
C SER A 9 -39.58 -15.46 1.71
N ILE A 10 -39.35 -14.90 0.53
CA ILE A 10 -40.40 -14.24 -0.25
C ILE A 10 -40.65 -14.96 -1.57
N ASP A 11 -41.86 -14.76 -2.07
CA ASP A 11 -42.22 -15.07 -3.44
C ASP A 11 -41.81 -13.89 -4.34
N ALA A 12 -40.88 -14.15 -5.25
CA ALA A 12 -40.26 -13.12 -6.09
C ALA A 12 -41.24 -12.45 -7.08
N ALA A 13 -42.41 -13.06 -7.35
CA ALA A 13 -43.40 -12.48 -8.24
C ALA A 13 -44.39 -11.58 -7.49
N THR A 14 -44.69 -11.90 -6.23
CA THR A 14 -45.70 -11.19 -5.43
C THR A 14 -45.12 -10.29 -4.35
N HIS A 15 -43.81 -10.39 -4.07
CA HIS A 15 -43.13 -9.70 -2.96
C HIS A 15 -43.72 -10.04 -1.57
N LYS A 16 -44.49 -11.13 -1.48
CA LYS A 16 -45.11 -11.58 -0.23
C LYS A 16 -44.25 -12.66 0.40
N ARG A 17 -44.18 -12.63 1.73
CA ARG A 17 -43.56 -13.70 2.53
C ARG A 17 -44.31 -15.01 2.28
N LYS A 18 -43.58 -16.10 1.98
CA LYS A 18 -44.15 -17.39 1.55
C LYS A 18 -44.94 -18.11 2.65
N ALA A 19 -44.53 -17.99 3.90
CA ALA A 19 -45.27 -18.43 5.08
C ALA A 19 -44.84 -17.61 6.31
N THR A 20 -45.71 -17.51 7.32
CA THR A 20 -45.42 -16.85 8.61
C THR A 20 -44.89 -17.82 9.68
N ASP A 21 -44.76 -19.10 9.37
CA ASP A 21 -44.18 -20.10 10.26
C ASP A 21 -42.65 -20.21 10.13
N ALA A 22 -42.04 -20.97 11.04
CA ALA A 22 -40.58 -21.12 11.11
C ALA A 22 -39.96 -21.76 9.86
N SER A 23 -40.75 -22.44 9.01
CA SER A 23 -40.25 -23.11 7.81
C SER A 23 -39.87 -22.12 6.70
N ALA A 24 -40.38 -20.89 6.77
CA ALA A 24 -40.04 -19.82 5.84
C ALA A 24 -38.99 -18.85 6.40
N ASN A 25 -38.41 -19.11 7.57
CA ASN A 25 -37.36 -18.27 8.13
C ASN A 25 -36.05 -18.46 7.37
N VAL A 26 -35.42 -17.35 7.02
CA VAL A 26 -34.09 -17.32 6.42
C VAL A 26 -33.08 -17.08 7.53
N THR A 27 -32.21 -18.06 7.71
CA THR A 27 -31.14 -18.02 8.69
C THR A 27 -29.76 -18.13 8.04
N VAL A 28 -28.74 -17.67 8.75
CA VAL A 28 -27.33 -17.91 8.44
C VAL A 28 -26.66 -18.53 9.65
N ALA A 29 -26.15 -19.75 9.49
CA ALA A 29 -25.38 -20.41 10.54
C ALA A 29 -24.06 -19.68 10.81
N THR A 30 -23.66 -19.60 12.08
CA THR A 30 -22.45 -18.87 12.50
C THR A 30 -21.17 -19.36 11.82
N ASP A 31 -21.07 -20.65 11.47
CA ASP A 31 -19.90 -21.20 10.76
C ASP A 31 -19.75 -20.62 9.34
N LYS A 32 -20.86 -20.24 8.67
CA LYS A 32 -20.82 -19.61 7.35
C LYS A 32 -20.27 -18.19 7.36
N LEU A 33 -20.22 -17.56 8.53
CA LEU A 33 -19.63 -16.23 8.70
C LEU A 33 -18.15 -16.30 9.06
N THR A 34 -17.60 -17.49 9.37
CA THR A 34 -16.13 -17.67 9.43
C THR A 34 -15.47 -17.51 8.06
N THR A 35 -16.22 -17.76 6.98
CA THR A 35 -15.82 -17.46 5.60
C THR A 35 -16.14 -16.03 5.19
N HIS A 36 -16.34 -15.11 6.13
CA HIS A 36 -16.68 -13.71 5.86
C HIS A 36 -18.02 -13.55 5.13
N GLY A 37 -18.52 -12.32 5.10
CA GLY A 37 -19.77 -11.98 4.45
C GLY A 37 -19.75 -10.59 3.84
N VAL A 38 -20.55 -10.39 2.81
CA VAL A 38 -20.69 -9.07 2.18
C VAL A 38 -22.15 -8.71 1.98
N ILE A 39 -22.47 -7.46 2.31
CA ILE A 39 -23.77 -6.86 2.08
C ILE A 39 -23.62 -5.75 1.03
N VAL A 40 -24.32 -5.89 -0.09
CA VAL A 40 -24.31 -4.89 -1.17
C VAL A 40 -25.71 -4.41 -1.41
N GLY A 41 -25.90 -3.11 -1.60
CA GLY A 41 -27.18 -2.57 -2.04
C GLY A 41 -27.17 -1.05 -2.10
N MET A 42 -27.95 -0.49 -3.03
CA MET A 42 -28.09 0.96 -3.20
C MET A 42 -28.59 1.65 -1.94
N THR A 43 -28.45 2.97 -1.87
CA THR A 43 -29.09 3.78 -0.83
C THR A 43 -30.59 3.50 -0.76
N GLY A 44 -31.09 3.26 0.45
CA GLY A 44 -32.51 2.95 0.68
C GLY A 44 -32.93 1.49 0.43
N SER A 45 -32.02 0.62 -0.06
CA SER A 45 -32.27 -0.83 -0.23
C SER A 45 -32.53 -1.56 1.09
N GLY A 46 -32.07 -0.99 2.22
CA GLY A 46 -32.18 -1.59 3.55
C GLY A 46 -30.88 -2.22 4.05
N LYS A 47 -29.76 -2.08 3.31
CA LYS A 47 -28.43 -2.64 3.64
C LYS A 47 -28.04 -2.47 5.12
N THR A 48 -28.06 -1.24 5.63
CA THR A 48 -27.70 -0.94 7.02
C THR A 48 -28.68 -1.58 8.01
N GLY A 49 -29.98 -1.66 7.67
CA GLY A 49 -30.97 -2.36 8.49
C GLY A 49 -30.72 -3.88 8.56
N LEU A 50 -30.34 -4.52 7.44
CA LEU A 50 -29.91 -5.93 7.43
C LEU A 50 -28.63 -6.11 8.26
N GLY A 51 -27.68 -5.18 8.16
CA GLY A 51 -26.48 -5.17 8.99
C GLY A 51 -26.80 -5.12 10.49
N VAL A 52 -27.67 -4.21 10.92
CA VAL A 52 -28.14 -4.12 12.32
C VAL A 52 -28.79 -5.43 12.77
N ILE A 53 -29.64 -6.03 11.94
CA ILE A 53 -30.27 -7.32 12.24
C ILE A 53 -29.23 -8.44 12.41
N LEU A 54 -28.23 -8.48 11.53
CA LEU A 54 -27.16 -9.47 11.63
C LEU A 54 -26.35 -9.31 12.93
N ILE A 55 -26.06 -8.05 13.32
CA ILE A 55 -25.37 -7.73 14.57
C ILE A 55 -26.22 -8.14 15.77
N GLU A 56 -27.50 -7.77 15.79
CA GLU A 56 -28.45 -8.18 16.83
C GLU A 56 -28.49 -9.70 17.03
N GLU A 57 -28.57 -10.47 15.94
CA GLU A 57 -28.59 -11.94 16.02
C GLU A 57 -27.25 -12.51 16.49
N ALA A 58 -26.12 -11.96 16.06
CA ALA A 58 -24.80 -12.38 16.54
C ALA A 58 -24.69 -12.17 18.07
N LEU A 59 -25.16 -11.03 18.57
CA LEU A 59 -25.17 -10.71 19.99
C LEU A 59 -26.11 -11.63 20.79
N ARG A 60 -27.31 -11.94 20.27
CA ARG A 60 -28.22 -12.95 20.86
C ARG A 60 -27.61 -14.35 20.88
N ALA A 61 -26.75 -14.67 19.92
CA ALA A 61 -25.96 -15.91 19.92
C ALA A 61 -24.77 -15.88 20.90
N GLY A 62 -24.57 -14.79 21.64
CA GLY A 62 -23.48 -14.60 22.59
C GLY A 62 -22.14 -14.25 21.94
N LEU A 63 -22.15 -13.81 20.68
CA LEU A 63 -20.94 -13.45 19.94
C LEU A 63 -20.69 -11.94 20.04
N PRO A 64 -19.50 -11.50 20.43
CA PRO A 64 -19.16 -10.09 20.45
C PRO A 64 -18.99 -9.53 19.05
N VAL A 65 -19.28 -8.23 18.92
CA VAL A 65 -19.22 -7.52 17.64
C VAL A 65 -18.37 -6.26 17.79
N LEU A 66 -17.40 -6.10 16.89
CA LEU A 66 -16.70 -4.84 16.65
C LEU A 66 -17.28 -4.21 15.39
N ALA A 67 -17.97 -3.09 15.52
CA ALA A 67 -18.63 -2.38 14.44
C ALA A 67 -17.89 -1.07 14.13
N ILE A 68 -17.48 -0.86 12.88
CA ILE A 68 -16.89 0.40 12.40
C ILE A 68 -17.97 1.18 11.64
N ASP A 69 -18.25 2.39 12.11
CA ASP A 69 -19.39 3.19 11.70
C ASP A 69 -18.97 4.58 11.17
N PRO A 70 -18.64 4.68 9.86
CA PRO A 70 -18.23 5.93 9.26
C PRO A 70 -19.37 6.91 9.00
N LYS A 71 -20.64 6.46 9.00
CA LYS A 71 -21.82 7.29 8.72
C LYS A 71 -22.63 7.64 9.98
N GLY A 72 -22.41 6.94 11.09
CA GLY A 72 -23.06 7.18 12.36
C GLY A 72 -24.37 6.39 12.55
N ASP A 73 -24.76 5.56 11.59
CA ASP A 73 -26.04 4.83 11.61
C ASP A 73 -26.03 3.64 12.57
N LEU A 74 -24.87 3.02 12.82
CA LEU A 74 -24.78 1.85 13.71
C LEU A 74 -24.90 2.24 15.18
N THR A 75 -24.72 3.51 15.53
CA THR A 75 -25.00 4.02 16.88
C THR A 75 -26.45 3.76 17.32
N ASN A 76 -27.38 3.57 16.38
CA ASN A 76 -28.76 3.16 16.65
C ASN A 76 -28.89 1.79 17.34
N LEU A 77 -27.87 0.93 17.33
CA LEU A 77 -27.84 -0.33 18.08
C LEU A 77 -28.07 -0.11 19.59
N CYS A 78 -27.73 1.08 20.12
CA CYS A 78 -27.97 1.46 21.50
C CYS A 78 -29.44 1.85 21.80
N LEU A 79 -30.25 2.11 20.77
CA LEU A 79 -31.66 2.50 20.87
C LEU A 79 -32.55 1.26 20.94
N THR A 80 -32.39 0.47 21.99
CA THR A 80 -33.16 -0.74 22.27
C THR A 80 -34.09 -0.51 23.45
N PHE A 81 -35.41 -0.57 23.22
CA PHE A 81 -36.43 -0.20 24.21
C PHE A 81 -37.30 -1.40 24.62
N PRO A 82 -36.99 -2.11 25.71
CA PRO A 82 -37.76 -3.29 26.14
C PRO A 82 -39.23 -3.01 26.47
N ASN A 83 -39.55 -1.81 26.95
CA ASN A 83 -40.93 -1.44 27.29
C ASN A 83 -41.75 -1.05 26.06
N LEU A 84 -41.09 -0.73 24.94
CA LEU A 84 -41.71 -0.24 23.71
C LEU A 84 -42.73 0.89 23.98
N SER A 85 -42.41 1.80 24.92
CA SER A 85 -43.31 2.86 25.34
C SER A 85 -43.06 4.15 24.56
N ALA A 86 -44.08 4.98 24.34
CA ALA A 86 -43.92 6.27 23.66
C ALA A 86 -42.83 7.16 24.31
N GLU A 87 -42.70 7.10 25.64
CA GLU A 87 -41.68 7.84 26.40
C GLU A 87 -40.26 7.44 26.02
N ASP A 88 -40.01 6.17 25.66
CA ASP A 88 -38.69 5.70 25.25
C ASP A 88 -38.28 6.26 23.87
N PHE A 89 -39.24 6.39 22.95
CA PHE A 89 -39.00 6.89 21.59
C PHE A 89 -38.91 8.41 21.55
N ARG A 90 -39.63 9.11 22.44
CA ARG A 90 -39.83 10.56 22.40
C ARG A 90 -38.53 11.39 22.34
N PRO A 91 -37.44 11.07 23.06
CA PRO A 91 -36.17 11.81 22.98
C PRO A 91 -35.48 11.71 21.61
N TRP A 92 -35.84 10.71 20.81
CA TRP A 92 -35.19 10.35 19.54
C TRP A 92 -36.03 10.75 18.32
N ILE A 93 -37.20 11.37 18.55
CA ILE A 93 -38.06 11.87 17.48
C ILE A 93 -37.50 13.18 16.93
N ASP A 94 -37.42 13.24 15.60
CA ASP A 94 -37.17 14.46 14.86
C ASP A 94 -38.48 15.25 14.73
N GLU A 95 -38.49 16.48 15.22
CA GLU A 95 -39.68 17.35 15.18
C GLU A 95 -40.12 17.66 13.74
N ALA A 96 -39.19 17.75 12.79
CA ALA A 96 -39.53 17.96 11.38
C ALA A 96 -40.24 16.73 10.79
N GLN A 97 -39.85 15.52 11.20
CA GLN A 97 -40.54 14.29 10.78
C GLN A 97 -41.95 14.20 11.36
N ALA A 98 -42.12 14.54 12.64
CA ALA A 98 -43.44 14.59 13.27
C ALA A 98 -44.35 15.62 12.56
N ASN A 99 -43.84 16.83 12.31
CA ASN A 99 -44.58 17.86 11.60
C ASN A 99 -44.95 17.44 10.16
N ASN A 100 -44.05 16.78 9.43
CA ASN A 100 -44.32 16.25 8.09
C ASN A 100 -45.38 15.14 8.09
N ALA A 101 -45.47 14.36 9.17
CA ALA A 101 -46.51 13.37 9.39
C ALA A 101 -47.85 14.00 9.83
N GLY A 102 -47.87 15.30 10.15
CA GLY A 102 -49.05 16.01 10.67
C GLY A 102 -49.38 15.66 12.13
N GLU A 103 -48.40 15.15 12.87
CA GLU A 103 -48.53 14.72 14.27
C GLU A 103 -47.67 15.61 15.18
N THR A 104 -48.08 15.80 16.44
CA THR A 104 -47.18 16.38 17.44
C THR A 104 -46.03 15.40 17.75
N PRO A 105 -44.87 15.86 18.26
CA PRO A 105 -43.77 14.96 18.62
C PRO A 105 -44.15 13.84 19.60
N ASP A 106 -45.09 14.08 20.52
CA ASP A 106 -45.60 13.07 21.46
C ASP A 106 -46.51 12.04 20.78
N GLU A 107 -47.40 12.50 19.90
CA GLU A 107 -48.25 11.61 19.08
C GLU A 107 -47.40 10.76 18.13
N PHE A 108 -46.39 11.37 17.49
CA PHE A 108 -45.47 10.68 16.60
C PHE A 108 -44.63 9.65 17.36
N ALA A 109 -44.18 9.95 18.59
CA ALA A 109 -43.50 8.97 19.43
C ALA A 109 -44.40 7.76 19.77
N ALA A 110 -45.68 8.00 20.08
CA ALA A 110 -46.64 6.93 20.32
C ALA A 110 -46.92 6.09 19.05
N SER A 111 -46.99 6.75 17.89
CA SER A 111 -47.12 6.11 16.57
C SER A 111 -45.91 5.23 16.25
N GLN A 112 -44.69 5.72 16.50
CA GLN A 112 -43.46 4.93 16.34
C GLN A 112 -43.42 3.72 17.28
N ALA A 113 -43.79 3.90 18.55
CA ALA A 113 -43.84 2.82 19.54
C ALA A 113 -44.82 1.70 19.13
N ALA A 114 -46.01 2.07 18.66
CA ALA A 114 -47.00 1.13 18.14
C ALA A 114 -46.48 0.39 16.89
N SER A 115 -45.92 1.14 15.94
CA SER A 115 -45.31 0.58 14.71
C SER A 115 -44.20 -0.42 15.01
N TRP A 116 -43.33 -0.12 15.99
CA TRP A 116 -42.27 -1.05 16.41
C TRP A 116 -42.83 -2.29 17.11
N SER A 117 -43.83 -2.14 17.98
CA SER A 117 -44.48 -3.26 18.65
C SER A 117 -45.16 -4.20 17.65
N ASP A 118 -45.93 -3.66 16.70
CA ASP A 118 -46.61 -4.44 15.66
C ASP A 118 -45.60 -5.07 14.70
N GLY A 119 -44.55 -4.32 14.33
CA GLY A 119 -43.45 -4.78 13.51
C GLY A 119 -42.76 -6.00 14.13
N LEU A 120 -42.33 -5.91 15.39
CA LEU A 120 -41.71 -7.03 16.11
C LEU A 120 -42.66 -8.21 16.28
N GLY A 121 -43.91 -7.95 16.65
CA GLY A 121 -44.95 -8.97 16.81
C GLY A 121 -45.19 -9.77 15.53
N GLY A 122 -45.15 -9.12 14.36
CA GLY A 122 -45.24 -9.77 13.04
C GLY A 122 -44.11 -10.76 12.73
N TRP A 123 -43.00 -10.71 13.48
CA TRP A 123 -41.86 -11.62 13.38
C TRP A 123 -41.74 -12.56 14.59
N GLY A 124 -42.72 -12.57 15.49
CA GLY A 124 -42.67 -13.37 16.71
C GLY A 124 -41.65 -12.86 17.74
N LEU A 125 -41.27 -11.59 17.64
CA LEU A 125 -40.39 -10.90 18.59
C LEU A 125 -41.21 -9.95 19.47
N SER A 126 -40.65 -9.59 20.62
CA SER A 126 -41.31 -8.74 21.61
C SER A 126 -40.29 -7.90 22.40
N GLY A 127 -40.78 -7.00 23.25
CA GLY A 127 -39.94 -6.29 24.20
C GLY A 127 -39.11 -7.20 25.13
N ALA A 128 -39.58 -8.43 25.40
CA ALA A 128 -38.82 -9.40 26.17
C ALA A 128 -37.56 -9.88 25.46
N ASP A 129 -37.59 -10.00 24.12
CA ASP A 129 -36.41 -10.34 23.31
C ASP A 129 -35.37 -9.21 23.35
N ILE A 130 -35.83 -7.96 23.32
CA ILE A 130 -34.99 -6.77 23.47
C ILE A 130 -34.34 -6.75 24.86
N GLY A 131 -35.13 -7.05 25.92
CA GLY A 131 -34.64 -7.17 27.28
C GLY A 131 -33.55 -8.24 27.40
N ALA A 132 -33.79 -9.44 26.86
CA ALA A 132 -32.82 -10.53 26.86
C ALA A 132 -31.52 -10.15 26.13
N LEU A 133 -31.60 -9.45 24.99
CA LEU A 133 -30.43 -8.93 24.28
C LEU A 133 -29.61 -7.98 25.16
N ARG A 134 -30.27 -7.04 25.87
CA ARG A 134 -29.59 -6.08 26.76
C ARG A 134 -29.00 -6.71 28.02
N ASP A 135 -29.61 -7.79 28.53
CA ASP A 135 -29.11 -8.50 29.71
C ASP A 135 -27.83 -9.30 29.40
N GLN A 136 -27.74 -9.81 28.17
CA GLN A 136 -26.63 -10.63 27.68
C GLN A 136 -25.47 -9.81 27.13
N THR A 137 -25.75 -8.63 26.55
CA THR A 137 -24.79 -7.83 25.81
C THR A 137 -24.68 -6.41 26.35
N ASP A 138 -23.45 -5.94 26.49
CA ASP A 138 -23.17 -4.53 26.75
C ASP A 138 -22.95 -3.75 25.45
N PHE A 139 -23.62 -2.62 25.27
CA PHE A 139 -23.52 -1.77 24.09
C PHE A 139 -22.65 -0.56 24.40
N THR A 140 -21.54 -0.40 23.66
CA THR A 140 -20.58 0.68 23.93
C THR A 140 -20.30 1.47 22.66
N ILE A 141 -20.56 2.78 22.68
CA ILE A 141 -20.18 3.70 21.60
C ILE A 141 -18.83 4.33 21.95
N TYR A 142 -17.82 3.98 21.16
CA TYR A 142 -16.48 4.55 21.22
C TYR A 142 -16.37 5.74 20.26
N THR A 143 -15.91 6.88 20.77
CA THR A 143 -15.79 8.12 20.00
C THR A 143 -14.35 8.64 20.03
N PRO A 144 -13.43 8.11 19.20
CA PRO A 144 -12.05 8.61 19.09
C PRO A 144 -12.00 10.12 18.84
N GLY A 145 -11.12 10.84 19.53
CA GLY A 145 -11.00 12.30 19.39
C GLY A 145 -12.20 13.11 19.94
N SER A 146 -13.18 12.48 20.58
CA SER A 146 -14.36 13.12 21.16
C SER A 146 -14.71 12.53 22.53
N GLN A 147 -15.38 13.32 23.37
CA GLN A 147 -15.87 12.88 24.69
C GLN A 147 -17.38 12.62 24.72
N SER A 148 -18.04 12.68 23.57
CA SER A 148 -19.49 12.45 23.45
C SER A 148 -19.90 11.02 23.81
N GLY A 149 -19.03 10.04 23.56
CA GLY A 149 -19.22 8.65 23.96
C GLY A 149 -18.09 8.20 24.89
N VAL A 150 -17.71 6.92 24.82
CA VAL A 150 -16.52 6.42 25.51
C VAL A 150 -15.27 6.88 24.74
N PRO A 151 -14.42 7.74 25.32
CA PRO A 151 -13.19 8.15 24.67
C PRO A 151 -12.22 6.96 24.57
N VAL A 152 -11.47 6.90 23.47
CA VAL A 152 -10.42 5.89 23.26
C VAL A 152 -9.11 6.60 23.04
N ASN A 153 -8.11 6.13 23.76
CA ASN A 153 -6.76 6.60 23.60
C ASN A 153 -6.13 5.91 22.38
N ILE A 154 -6.20 6.59 21.22
CA ILE A 154 -5.67 6.13 19.93
C ILE A 154 -4.17 6.45 19.82
N VAL A 155 -3.72 7.48 20.54
CA VAL A 155 -2.37 8.03 20.41
C VAL A 155 -1.44 7.50 21.50
N GLY A 156 -1.99 7.26 22.68
CA GLY A 156 -1.28 7.00 23.91
C GLY A 156 -0.99 5.53 24.12
N SER A 157 0.28 5.30 24.43
CA SER A 157 0.89 4.04 24.79
C SER A 157 1.05 3.03 23.65
N LEU A 158 2.22 3.10 23.00
CA LEU A 158 2.87 2.03 22.24
C LEU A 158 3.38 0.97 23.21
N GLN A 159 2.44 0.23 23.80
CA GLN A 159 2.76 -0.90 24.65
C GLN A 159 3.54 -1.94 23.86
N VAL A 160 4.60 -2.49 24.48
CA VAL A 160 5.32 -3.61 23.90
C VAL A 160 4.33 -4.76 23.69
N PRO A 161 4.22 -5.32 22.48
CA PRO A 161 3.44 -6.53 22.26
C PRO A 161 3.88 -7.63 23.24
N PRO A 162 2.95 -8.34 23.92
CA PRO A 162 3.31 -9.45 24.81
C PRO A 162 4.02 -10.60 24.11
N ASP A 163 3.89 -10.70 22.78
CA ASP A 163 4.63 -11.64 21.95
C ASP A 163 5.51 -10.84 20.99
N MET A 164 6.82 -10.87 21.26
CA MET A 164 7.88 -10.23 20.47
C MET A 164 8.65 -11.27 19.63
N GLU A 165 8.24 -12.54 19.62
CA GLU A 165 8.93 -13.61 18.88
C GLU A 165 8.55 -13.62 17.39
N ASP A 166 7.38 -13.07 17.03
CA ASP A 166 6.91 -12.92 15.66
C ASP A 166 7.30 -11.54 15.09
N ASP A 167 8.45 -11.49 14.41
CA ASP A 167 8.99 -10.28 13.77
C ASP A 167 8.02 -9.67 12.74
N GLU A 168 7.21 -10.47 12.05
CA GLU A 168 6.25 -10.00 11.04
C GLU A 168 5.08 -9.27 11.72
N LEU A 169 4.56 -9.84 12.81
CA LEU A 169 3.50 -9.21 13.62
C LEU A 169 3.96 -7.89 14.21
N VAL A 170 5.16 -7.87 14.79
CA VAL A 170 5.76 -6.66 15.36
C VAL A 170 5.92 -5.60 14.27
N ALA A 171 6.45 -5.97 13.10
CA ALA A 171 6.62 -5.05 11.98
C ALA A 171 5.29 -4.48 11.46
N ASP A 172 4.25 -5.31 11.32
CA ASP A 172 2.92 -4.88 10.87
C ASP A 172 2.25 -3.91 11.86
N GLU A 173 2.44 -4.12 13.17
CA GLU A 173 1.90 -3.24 14.20
C GLU A 173 2.60 -1.87 14.21
N ILE A 174 3.93 -1.88 14.03
CA ILE A 174 4.73 -0.66 13.88
C ILE A 174 4.33 0.09 12.61
N ASP A 175 4.26 -0.60 11.47
CA ASP A 175 3.90 -0.04 10.16
C ASP A 175 2.53 0.65 10.21
N GLY A 176 1.52 -0.06 10.74
CA GLY A 176 0.17 0.50 10.88
C GLY A 176 0.10 1.74 11.77
N TYR A 177 0.86 1.78 12.86
CA TYR A 177 0.94 2.95 13.74
C TYR A 177 1.67 4.12 13.06
N VAL A 178 2.83 3.87 12.47
CA VAL A 178 3.69 4.91 11.88
C VAL A 178 3.04 5.53 10.65
N SER A 179 2.53 4.72 9.72
CA SER A 179 1.78 5.23 8.55
C SER A 179 0.57 6.05 8.99
N GLY A 180 -0.12 5.59 10.03
CA GLY A 180 -1.23 6.32 10.62
C GLY A 180 -0.85 7.67 11.21
N LEU A 181 0.21 7.70 12.02
CA LEU A 181 0.70 8.90 12.68
C LEU A 181 1.21 9.95 11.67
N LEU A 182 1.92 9.50 10.63
CA LEU A 182 2.42 10.39 9.58
C LEU A 182 1.28 10.97 8.73
N GLY A 183 0.23 10.17 8.47
CA GLY A 183 -0.99 10.67 7.83
C GLY A 183 -1.66 11.82 8.59
N LEU A 184 -1.66 11.80 9.93
CA LEU A 184 -2.25 12.89 10.74
C LEU A 184 -1.52 14.23 10.62
N VAL A 185 -0.25 14.24 10.22
CA VAL A 185 0.54 15.45 9.98
C VAL A 185 0.71 15.75 8.49
N ASP A 186 -0.16 15.17 7.66
CA ASP A 186 -0.20 15.34 6.20
C ASP A 186 1.14 14.95 5.54
N ILE A 187 1.70 13.81 6.00
CA ILE A 187 2.87 13.18 5.41
C ILE A 187 2.43 11.83 4.83
N ASP A 188 2.30 11.79 3.51
CA ASP A 188 2.17 10.54 2.76
C ASP A 188 3.53 9.83 2.71
N ALA A 189 3.66 8.77 3.51
CA ALA A 189 4.93 8.09 3.71
C ALA A 189 4.86 6.63 3.25
N ASP A 190 5.71 6.28 2.30
CA ASP A 190 5.95 4.90 1.90
C ASP A 190 6.76 4.18 3.00
N PRO A 191 6.29 3.04 3.53
CA PRO A 191 6.98 2.31 4.59
C PRO A 191 8.42 1.87 4.26
N LEU A 192 8.74 1.70 2.98
CA LEU A 192 10.03 1.20 2.51
C LEU A 192 10.95 2.31 2.00
N ALA A 193 10.41 3.46 1.59
CA ALA A 193 11.20 4.53 0.98
C ALA A 193 11.25 5.82 1.82
N SER A 194 10.23 6.12 2.62
CA SER A 194 10.14 7.40 3.33
C SER A 194 11.03 7.41 4.58
N ARG A 195 11.91 8.41 4.65
CA ARG A 195 12.89 8.57 5.74
C ARG A 195 12.23 8.76 7.10
N GLU A 196 11.09 9.46 7.12
CA GLU A 196 10.24 9.68 8.28
C GLU A 196 9.70 8.37 8.84
N HIS A 197 9.15 7.52 7.96
CA HIS A 197 8.58 6.23 8.34
C HIS A 197 9.67 5.29 8.85
N ILE A 198 10.75 5.15 8.10
CA ILE A 198 11.89 4.30 8.46
C ILE A 198 12.45 4.70 9.84
N LEU A 199 12.64 5.99 10.11
CA LEU A 199 13.15 6.45 11.41
C LEU A 199 12.19 6.10 12.55
N LEU A 200 10.90 6.45 12.42
CA LEU A 200 9.91 6.20 13.47
C LEU A 200 9.74 4.70 13.73
N SER A 201 9.68 3.88 12.68
CA SER A 201 9.57 2.44 12.78
C SER A 201 10.76 1.83 13.54
N ASN A 202 11.98 2.25 13.22
CA ASN A 202 13.19 1.79 13.91
C ASN A 202 13.27 2.28 15.37
N LEU A 203 12.79 3.49 15.68
CA LEU A 203 12.73 3.99 17.07
C LEU A 203 11.79 3.17 17.94
N ILE A 204 10.62 2.81 17.39
CA ILE A 204 9.64 1.96 18.09
C ILE A 204 10.21 0.56 18.25
N GLN A 205 10.73 -0.05 17.19
CA GLN A 205 11.34 -1.37 17.22
C GLN A 205 12.48 -1.45 18.23
N HIS A 206 13.38 -0.45 18.26
CA HIS A 206 14.48 -0.38 19.21
C HIS A 206 13.99 -0.35 20.66
N SER A 207 12.93 0.41 20.94
CA SER A 207 12.38 0.53 22.29
C SER A 207 11.66 -0.75 22.72
N TRP A 208 10.89 -1.36 21.83
CA TRP A 208 10.19 -2.62 22.08
C TRP A 208 11.13 -3.80 22.24
N ALA A 209 12.19 -3.89 21.44
CA ALA A 209 13.26 -4.88 21.61
C ALA A 209 13.98 -4.75 22.96
N ALA A 210 13.99 -3.55 23.54
CA ALA A 210 14.51 -3.30 24.90
C ALA A 210 13.46 -3.52 26.01
N GLY A 211 12.26 -4.01 25.68
CA GLY A 211 11.16 -4.21 26.62
C GLY A 211 10.56 -2.91 27.16
N ARG A 212 10.71 -1.79 26.44
CA ARG A 212 10.23 -0.47 26.87
C ARG A 212 9.04 -0.03 26.02
N SER A 213 7.89 0.14 26.68
CA SER A 213 6.74 0.80 26.06
C SER A 213 7.05 2.27 25.81
N LEU A 214 6.49 2.81 24.73
CA LEU A 214 6.62 4.23 24.38
C LEU A 214 5.26 4.93 24.48
N ASP A 215 5.28 6.26 24.55
CA ASP A 215 4.15 7.10 24.19
C ASP A 215 4.57 8.07 23.09
N LEU A 216 3.60 8.76 22.46
CA LEU A 216 3.91 9.69 21.37
C LEU A 216 4.83 10.82 21.84
N LEU A 217 4.69 11.30 23.07
CA LEU A 217 5.53 12.37 23.61
C LEU A 217 7.01 11.95 23.68
N THR A 218 7.27 10.75 24.18
CA THR A 218 8.59 10.14 24.27
C THR A 218 9.16 9.87 22.87
N LEU A 219 8.34 9.33 21.97
CA LEU A 219 8.74 9.08 20.57
C LEU A 219 9.17 10.39 19.88
N VAL A 220 8.36 11.45 19.99
CA VAL A 220 8.68 12.77 19.42
C VAL A 220 9.96 13.35 20.03
N GLY A 221 10.17 13.18 21.34
CA GLY A 221 11.40 13.58 22.02
C GLY A 221 12.66 12.83 21.56
N MET A 222 12.52 11.61 21.03
CA MET A 222 13.64 10.81 20.50
C MET A 222 14.06 11.22 19.08
N ILE A 223 13.18 11.84 18.28
CA ILE A 223 13.46 12.15 16.86
C ILE A 223 14.68 13.08 16.66
N PRO A 224 14.85 14.17 17.43
CA PRO A 224 16.01 15.06 17.27
C PRO A 224 17.34 14.42 17.68
N SER A 225 17.30 13.43 18.59
CA SER A 225 18.50 12.71 19.03
C SER A 225 18.21 11.21 19.24
N PRO A 226 18.07 10.43 18.15
CA PRO A 226 17.76 9.01 18.21
C PRO A 226 18.86 8.23 18.92
N PRO A 227 18.53 7.18 19.69
CA PRO A 227 19.51 6.27 20.29
C PRO A 227 20.18 5.35 19.25
N ILE A 228 19.94 5.56 17.95
CA ILE A 228 20.38 4.73 16.83
C ILE A 228 21.37 5.55 16.00
N ARG A 229 22.58 5.01 15.76
CA ARG A 229 23.63 5.70 14.98
C ARG A 229 23.55 5.43 13.47
N LYS A 230 23.08 4.24 13.08
CA LYS A 230 23.03 3.79 11.68
C LYS A 230 21.64 3.26 11.33
N LEU A 231 21.19 3.53 10.11
CA LEU A 231 20.00 2.92 9.52
C LEU A 231 20.45 2.14 8.28
N GLY A 232 20.37 0.80 8.35
CA GLY A 232 20.99 -0.07 7.36
C GLY A 232 22.50 0.14 7.29
N VAL A 233 23.01 0.43 6.08
CA VAL A 233 24.45 0.65 5.84
C VAL A 233 24.89 2.11 6.04
N PHE A 234 23.95 3.06 6.13
CA PHE A 234 24.24 4.49 6.20
C PHE A 234 24.25 5.03 7.63
N GLU A 235 25.07 6.05 7.87
CA GLU A 235 25.00 6.85 9.11
C GLU A 235 23.68 7.64 9.14
N LEU A 236 23.07 7.74 10.32
CA LEU A 236 21.76 8.37 10.48
C LEU A 236 21.74 9.81 9.96
N ASP A 237 22.78 10.60 10.26
CA ASP A 237 22.84 12.01 9.84
C ASP A 237 23.03 12.17 8.32
N GLN A 238 23.55 11.15 7.63
CA GLN A 238 23.65 11.11 6.18
C GLN A 238 22.29 10.75 5.56
N PHE A 239 21.60 9.76 6.13
CA PHE A 239 20.30 9.30 5.66
C PHE A 239 19.18 10.32 5.94
N PHE A 240 19.11 10.81 7.18
CA PHE A 240 18.11 11.77 7.67
C PHE A 240 18.78 12.88 8.51
N PRO A 241 19.16 14.00 7.87
CA PRO A 241 19.89 15.08 8.51
C PRO A 241 19.18 15.67 9.73
N ALA A 242 19.96 16.15 10.71
CA ALA A 242 19.44 16.66 11.98
C ALA A 242 18.40 17.80 11.83
N ASN A 243 18.56 18.69 10.85
CA ASN A 243 17.61 19.77 10.58
C ASN A 243 16.25 19.21 10.12
N ASP A 244 16.26 18.22 9.22
CA ASP A 244 15.04 17.61 8.70
C ASP A 244 14.36 16.77 9.79
N ARG A 245 15.13 16.06 10.63
CA ARG A 245 14.61 15.36 11.82
C ARG A 245 13.96 16.33 12.80
N MET A 246 14.57 17.50 13.03
CA MET A 246 13.99 18.54 13.87
C MET A 246 12.69 19.09 13.25
N ALA A 247 12.62 19.25 11.93
CA ALA A 247 11.39 19.65 11.25
C ALA A 247 10.26 18.62 11.42
N LEU A 248 10.56 17.32 11.31
CA LEU A 248 9.60 16.24 11.61
C LEU A 248 9.12 16.30 13.07
N ALA A 249 10.05 16.42 14.01
CA ALA A 249 9.73 16.53 15.44
C ALA A 249 8.84 17.75 15.72
N MET A 250 9.10 18.89 15.06
CA MET A 250 8.28 20.09 15.18
C MET A 250 6.86 19.91 14.61
N LYS A 251 6.71 19.20 13.48
CA LYS A 251 5.39 18.87 12.91
C LYS A 251 4.57 18.00 13.88
N LEU A 252 5.17 16.91 14.36
CA LEU A 252 4.52 16.00 15.32
C LEU A 252 4.26 16.67 16.68
N ASN A 253 5.15 17.54 17.13
CA ASN A 253 4.91 18.35 18.32
C ASN A 253 3.79 19.37 18.11
N GLY A 254 3.64 19.91 16.90
CA GLY A 254 2.51 20.76 16.53
C GLY A 254 1.16 20.05 16.72
N LEU A 255 1.10 18.76 16.35
CA LEU A 255 -0.07 17.92 16.62
C LEU A 255 -0.32 17.77 18.13
N LEU A 256 0.71 17.45 18.92
CA LEU A 256 0.60 17.33 20.39
C LEU A 256 0.18 18.64 21.08
N ALA A 257 0.64 19.77 20.56
CA ALA A 257 0.34 21.10 21.09
C ALA A 257 -1.06 21.60 20.69
N ALA A 258 -1.71 20.95 19.71
CA ALA A 258 -3.03 21.34 19.27
C ALA A 258 -4.08 21.02 20.36
N PRO A 259 -4.92 21.99 20.78
CA PRO A 259 -5.97 21.75 21.78
C PRO A 259 -6.94 20.63 21.37
N SER A 260 -7.21 20.49 20.07
CA SER A 260 -8.04 19.42 19.50
C SER A 260 -7.45 18.02 19.71
N PHE A 261 -6.14 17.90 19.90
CA PHE A 261 -5.46 16.61 20.03
C PHE A 261 -5.50 16.05 21.46
N THR A 262 -5.83 16.89 22.45
CA THR A 262 -5.96 16.44 23.85
C THR A 262 -6.99 15.31 24.00
N SER A 263 -8.12 15.40 23.28
CA SER A 263 -9.17 14.38 23.29
C SER A 263 -8.73 13.02 22.74
N TRP A 264 -7.67 12.96 21.93
CA TRP A 264 -7.13 11.73 21.34
C TRP A 264 -6.26 10.92 22.29
N SER A 265 -5.78 11.56 23.36
CA SER A 265 -5.02 10.94 24.45
C SER A 265 -5.91 10.50 25.63
N MET A 266 -7.20 10.86 25.61
CA MET A 266 -8.15 10.55 26.67
C MET A 266 -8.75 9.15 26.52
N GLY A 267 -9.17 8.58 27.64
CA GLY A 267 -9.81 7.26 27.67
C GLY A 267 -8.85 6.11 27.92
N SER A 268 -9.37 4.89 27.83
CA SER A 268 -8.56 3.67 27.93
C SER A 268 -7.74 3.47 26.66
N ALA A 269 -6.59 2.81 26.79
CA ALA A 269 -5.81 2.36 25.64
C ALA A 269 -6.67 1.49 24.71
N LEU A 270 -6.41 1.57 23.40
CA LEU A 270 -7.06 0.74 22.40
C LEU A 270 -6.66 -0.74 22.60
N ASP A 271 -7.57 -1.51 23.19
CA ASP A 271 -7.40 -2.94 23.46
C ASP A 271 -8.62 -3.73 22.97
N ILE A 272 -8.41 -4.58 21.96
CA ILE A 272 -9.50 -5.32 21.29
C ILE A 272 -10.17 -6.32 22.22
N GLN A 273 -9.43 -6.92 23.16
CA GLN A 273 -10.00 -7.89 24.10
C GLN A 273 -11.08 -7.26 24.98
N SER A 274 -10.78 -6.10 25.59
CA SER A 274 -11.72 -5.36 26.44
C SER A 274 -12.82 -4.66 25.65
N MET A 275 -12.61 -4.37 24.36
CA MET A 275 -13.67 -3.89 23.47
C MET A 275 -14.65 -5.00 23.11
N LEU A 276 -14.19 -6.24 22.89
CA LEU A 276 -15.05 -7.37 22.55
C LEU A 276 -15.72 -8.00 23.78
N PHE A 277 -15.06 -7.99 24.93
CA PHE A 277 -15.55 -8.69 26.12
C PHE A 277 -15.49 -7.83 27.38
N GLN A 278 -16.49 -7.95 28.24
CA GLN A 278 -16.42 -7.49 29.62
C GLN A 278 -15.43 -8.35 30.44
N PRO A 279 -14.94 -7.85 31.59
CA PRO A 279 -14.08 -8.63 32.49
C PRO A 279 -14.71 -9.94 33.00
N ASP A 280 -16.04 -10.02 33.05
CA ASP A 280 -16.81 -11.21 33.41
C ASP A 280 -17.01 -12.20 32.24
N GLY A 281 -16.50 -11.87 31.05
CA GLY A 281 -16.62 -12.65 29.83
C GLY A 281 -17.87 -12.37 29.00
N LYS A 282 -18.78 -11.48 29.43
CA LYS A 282 -19.95 -11.11 28.63
C LYS A 282 -19.54 -10.43 27.31
N PRO A 283 -20.21 -10.74 26.19
CA PRO A 283 -19.93 -10.10 24.91
C PRO A 283 -20.32 -8.63 24.93
N ARG A 284 -19.57 -7.83 24.17
CA ARG A 284 -19.88 -6.42 23.90
C ARG A 284 -20.26 -6.23 22.44
N CYS A 285 -21.14 -5.25 22.22
CA CYS A 285 -21.30 -4.57 20.94
C CYS A 285 -20.48 -3.29 20.97
N ALA A 286 -19.23 -3.36 20.49
CA ALA A 286 -18.33 -2.22 20.41
C ALA A 286 -18.52 -1.46 19.11
N ILE A 287 -19.13 -0.28 19.18
CA ILE A 287 -19.42 0.58 18.03
C ILE A 287 -18.38 1.69 18.00
N ILE A 288 -17.47 1.65 17.04
CA ILE A 288 -16.49 2.71 16.81
C ILE A 288 -17.08 3.63 15.75
N THR A 289 -17.61 4.77 16.20
CA THR A 289 -18.11 5.79 15.27
C THR A 289 -17.01 6.76 14.89
N THR A 290 -16.86 6.99 13.59
CA THR A 290 -15.90 7.94 13.02
C THR A 290 -16.59 9.02 12.19
N ALA A 291 -17.93 9.12 12.29
CA ALA A 291 -18.74 10.07 11.52
C ALA A 291 -18.42 11.53 11.81
N HIS A 292 -17.83 11.81 12.99
CA HIS A 292 -17.48 13.16 13.43
C HIS A 292 -16.03 13.57 13.10
N LEU A 293 -15.27 12.70 12.44
CA LEU A 293 -13.85 12.88 12.09
C LEU A 293 -13.69 13.29 10.62
N SER A 294 -12.58 13.97 10.32
CA SER A 294 -12.16 14.19 8.92
C SER A 294 -11.87 12.85 8.23
N ASP A 295 -11.73 12.85 6.91
CA ASP A 295 -11.48 11.61 6.16
C ASP A 295 -10.09 11.03 6.50
N GLU A 296 -9.08 11.88 6.71
CA GLU A 296 -7.73 11.47 7.13
C GLU A 296 -7.73 10.88 8.54
N GLU A 297 -8.35 11.57 9.50
CA GLU A 297 -8.52 11.11 10.88
C GLU A 297 -9.27 9.76 10.93
N ARG A 298 -10.28 9.62 10.08
CA ARG A 298 -11.09 8.40 9.96
C ARG A 298 -10.31 7.23 9.37
N GLN A 299 -9.52 7.45 8.32
CA GLN A 299 -8.62 6.43 7.77
C GLN A 299 -7.59 5.99 8.82
N PHE A 300 -7.03 6.94 9.57
CA PHE A 300 -6.09 6.65 10.66
C PHE A 300 -6.69 5.76 11.75
N VAL A 301 -7.81 6.18 12.35
CA VAL A 301 -8.48 5.44 13.42
C VAL A 301 -8.85 4.04 12.95
N THR A 302 -9.44 3.95 11.76
CA THR A 302 -9.87 2.68 11.18
C THR A 302 -8.68 1.75 10.97
N SER A 303 -7.57 2.26 10.41
CA SER A 303 -6.33 1.49 10.20
C SER A 303 -5.80 0.93 11.52
N LEU A 304 -5.67 1.78 12.55
CA LEU A 304 -5.13 1.36 13.84
C LEU A 304 -5.99 0.27 14.50
N VAL A 305 -7.31 0.46 14.50
CA VAL A 305 -8.26 -0.52 15.04
C VAL A 305 -8.13 -1.86 14.34
N LEU A 306 -8.08 -1.85 13.00
CA LEU A 306 -7.95 -3.08 12.21
C LEU A 306 -6.61 -3.77 12.44
N SER A 307 -5.50 -3.03 12.53
CA SER A 307 -4.19 -3.59 12.85
C SER A 307 -4.17 -4.22 14.24
N LYS A 308 -4.74 -3.56 15.25
CA LYS A 308 -4.89 -4.14 16.59
C LYS A 308 -5.79 -5.38 16.59
N LEU A 309 -6.82 -5.42 15.76
CA LEU A 309 -7.65 -6.61 15.58
C LEU A 309 -6.87 -7.76 14.95
N VAL A 310 -6.03 -7.50 13.94
CA VAL A 310 -5.12 -8.50 13.35
C VAL A 310 -4.18 -9.05 14.41
N THR A 311 -3.52 -8.18 15.19
CA THR A 311 -2.65 -8.59 16.30
C THR A 311 -3.41 -9.45 17.32
N TRP A 312 -4.60 -9.02 17.74
CA TRP A 312 -5.42 -9.77 18.69
C TRP A 312 -5.82 -11.14 18.13
N MET A 313 -6.22 -11.20 16.85
CA MET A 313 -6.65 -12.40 16.15
C MET A 313 -5.52 -13.44 16.07
N ARG A 314 -4.29 -13.04 15.72
CA ARG A 314 -3.14 -13.96 15.61
C ARG A 314 -2.79 -14.66 16.92
N ARG A 315 -3.11 -14.04 18.08
CA ARG A 315 -2.91 -14.62 19.41
C ARG A 315 -3.97 -15.66 19.79
N GLN A 316 -5.04 -15.76 19.02
CA GLN A 316 -6.11 -16.70 19.31
C GLN A 316 -5.72 -18.11 18.86
N SER A 317 -6.19 -19.12 19.60
CA SER A 317 -6.15 -20.50 19.12
C SER A 317 -6.98 -20.66 17.86
N GLY A 318 -6.50 -21.49 16.94
CA GLY A 318 -7.26 -21.85 15.74
C GLY A 318 -8.61 -22.49 16.11
N THR A 319 -9.66 -22.09 15.40
CA THR A 319 -11.02 -22.61 15.64
C THR A 319 -11.85 -22.56 14.36
N THR A 320 -12.78 -23.51 14.22
CA THR A 320 -13.77 -23.53 13.14
C THR A 320 -15.07 -22.82 13.53
N ASP A 321 -15.26 -22.52 14.81
CA ASP A 321 -16.42 -21.79 15.30
C ASP A 321 -16.19 -20.27 15.25
N LEU A 322 -17.25 -19.53 14.97
CA LEU A 322 -17.20 -18.07 15.03
C LEU A 322 -17.03 -17.63 16.50
N ARG A 323 -15.98 -16.84 16.75
CA ARG A 323 -15.59 -16.29 18.06
C ARG A 323 -15.97 -14.82 18.20
N ALA A 324 -15.81 -14.05 17.13
CA ALA A 324 -16.08 -12.62 17.10
C ALA A 324 -16.41 -12.19 15.68
N MET A 325 -17.17 -11.11 15.54
CA MET A 325 -17.53 -10.52 14.26
C MET A 325 -17.01 -9.09 14.15
N LEU A 326 -16.23 -8.81 13.10
CA LEU A 326 -16.00 -7.45 12.61
C LEU A 326 -17.11 -7.10 11.62
N TYR A 327 -17.79 -5.99 11.83
CA TYR A 327 -18.74 -5.41 10.88
C TYR A 327 -18.26 -4.02 10.46
N MET A 328 -18.19 -3.74 9.16
CA MET A 328 -17.86 -2.41 8.64
C MET A 328 -19.00 -1.92 7.75
N ASP A 329 -19.68 -0.83 8.14
CA ASP A 329 -20.62 -0.17 7.23
C ASP A 329 -19.89 0.77 6.28
N GLU A 330 -20.38 0.87 5.05
CA GLU A 330 -19.78 1.66 3.96
C GLU A 330 -18.26 1.54 3.83
N VAL A 331 -17.78 0.36 3.44
CA VAL A 331 -16.34 0.07 3.26
C VAL A 331 -15.72 0.74 2.00
N ALA A 332 -16.52 1.44 1.18
CA ALA A 332 -16.00 2.19 0.03
C ALA A 332 -14.93 3.20 0.47
N GLY A 333 -13.81 3.25 -0.26
CA GLY A 333 -12.64 4.10 0.07
C GLY A 333 -11.66 3.51 1.09
N TYR A 334 -12.03 2.46 1.84
CA TYR A 334 -11.11 1.72 2.73
C TYR A 334 -10.45 0.52 2.06
N LEU A 335 -11.10 -0.01 1.02
CA LEU A 335 -10.65 -1.20 0.29
C LEU A 335 -10.78 -1.00 -1.23
N PRO A 336 -10.22 0.08 -1.83
CA PRO A 336 -10.34 0.34 -3.26
C PRO A 336 -9.53 -0.68 -4.09
N PRO A 337 -9.91 -0.97 -5.36
CA PRO A 337 -9.19 -1.92 -6.21
C PRO A 337 -7.75 -1.52 -6.53
N THR A 338 -7.52 -0.25 -6.84
CA THR A 338 -6.22 0.26 -7.35
C THR A 338 -5.40 0.98 -6.28
N ALA A 339 -6.03 1.90 -5.53
CA ALA A 339 -5.34 2.65 -4.48
C ALA A 339 -4.93 1.76 -3.30
N LYS A 340 -3.93 2.23 -2.53
CA LYS A 340 -3.37 1.52 -1.36
C LYS A 340 -3.50 2.36 -0.08
N PRO A 341 -4.73 2.66 0.40
CA PRO A 341 -4.89 3.34 1.68
C PRO A 341 -4.34 2.46 2.83
N PRO A 342 -3.96 3.05 3.98
CA PRO A 342 -3.42 2.32 5.13
C PRO A 342 -4.33 1.18 5.62
N THR A 343 -5.64 1.32 5.43
CA THR A 343 -6.67 0.36 5.79
C THR A 343 -6.72 -0.88 4.89
N LYS A 344 -6.19 -0.82 3.66
CA LYS A 344 -6.28 -1.92 2.68
C LYS A 344 -5.54 -3.17 3.14
N LYS A 345 -4.29 -3.03 3.60
CA LYS A 345 -3.44 -4.16 4.05
C LYS A 345 -4.10 -4.94 5.20
N PRO A 346 -4.52 -4.32 6.32
CA PRO A 346 -5.13 -5.07 7.42
C PRO A 346 -6.49 -5.69 7.05
N ILE A 347 -7.33 -5.02 6.26
CA ILE A 347 -8.59 -5.63 5.78
C ILE A 347 -8.29 -6.87 4.92
N MET A 348 -7.34 -6.78 3.99
CA MET A 348 -6.92 -7.91 3.16
C MET A 348 -6.37 -9.07 4.00
N THR A 349 -5.60 -8.78 5.05
CA THR A 349 -5.09 -9.79 5.98
C THR A 349 -6.23 -10.47 6.71
N LEU A 350 -7.20 -9.72 7.24
CA LEU A 350 -8.38 -10.27 7.90
C LEU A 350 -9.18 -11.14 6.94
N MET A 351 -9.51 -10.66 5.74
CA MET A 351 -10.28 -11.42 4.74
C MET A 351 -9.59 -12.71 4.28
N LYS A 352 -8.26 -12.82 4.39
CA LYS A 352 -7.51 -14.03 3.99
C LYS A 352 -7.28 -15.00 5.15
N GLN A 353 -7.04 -14.49 6.35
CA GLN A 353 -6.48 -15.28 7.45
C GLN A 353 -7.45 -15.43 8.64
N ALA A 354 -8.40 -14.51 8.82
CA ALA A 354 -9.25 -14.45 10.01
C ALA A 354 -10.17 -15.67 10.20
N ARG A 355 -10.52 -16.34 9.10
CA ARG A 355 -11.24 -17.62 9.11
C ARG A 355 -10.58 -18.66 10.03
N ALA A 356 -9.25 -18.77 10.03
CA ALA A 356 -8.54 -19.79 10.80
C ALA A 356 -8.65 -19.58 12.33
N PHE A 357 -8.93 -18.34 12.74
CA PHE A 357 -9.00 -17.91 14.14
C PHE A 357 -10.45 -17.72 14.62
N GLY A 358 -11.44 -18.03 13.78
CA GLY A 358 -12.86 -17.84 14.08
C GLY A 358 -13.29 -16.38 14.09
N VAL A 359 -12.60 -15.49 13.37
CA VAL A 359 -13.01 -14.08 13.25
C VAL A 359 -13.72 -13.89 11.91
N GLY A 360 -15.02 -13.60 11.97
CA GLY A 360 -15.85 -13.29 10.80
C GLY A 360 -15.76 -11.82 10.45
N VAL A 361 -15.71 -11.51 9.15
CA VAL A 361 -15.63 -10.13 8.66
C VAL A 361 -16.83 -9.90 7.77
N ILE A 362 -17.64 -8.90 8.10
CA ILE A 362 -18.81 -8.50 7.32
C ILE A 362 -18.55 -7.10 6.76
N LEU A 363 -18.44 -7.02 5.44
CA LEU A 363 -18.26 -5.74 4.74
C LEU A 363 -19.57 -5.32 4.10
N SER A 364 -19.98 -4.07 4.33
CA SER A 364 -21.19 -3.50 3.75
C SER A 364 -20.83 -2.33 2.85
N THR A 365 -21.36 -2.27 1.63
CA THR A 365 -21.14 -1.14 0.72
C THR A 365 -22.34 -0.82 -0.17
N GLN A 366 -22.48 0.44 -0.55
CA GLN A 366 -23.38 0.86 -1.61
C GLN A 366 -22.80 0.65 -3.01
N ASN A 367 -21.48 0.72 -3.15
CA ASN A 367 -20.76 0.68 -4.42
C ASN A 367 -19.87 -0.56 -4.51
N PRO A 368 -20.37 -1.70 -5.04
CA PRO A 368 -19.56 -2.91 -5.14
C PRO A 368 -18.36 -2.75 -6.09
N VAL A 369 -18.43 -1.83 -7.05
CA VAL A 369 -17.37 -1.54 -8.03
C VAL A 369 -16.12 -0.94 -7.37
N ASP A 370 -16.31 -0.25 -6.26
CA ASP A 370 -15.23 0.46 -5.54
C ASP A 370 -14.53 -0.44 -4.51
N LEU A 371 -14.76 -1.76 -4.55
CA LEU A 371 -14.15 -2.74 -3.66
C LEU A 371 -13.15 -3.67 -4.36
N ASP A 372 -12.03 -3.95 -3.68
CA ASP A 372 -11.03 -4.89 -4.14
C ASP A 372 -11.61 -6.31 -4.32
N TYR A 373 -11.66 -6.77 -5.57
CA TYR A 373 -12.24 -8.05 -5.93
C TYR A 373 -11.56 -9.25 -5.23
N LYS A 374 -10.27 -9.14 -4.88
CA LYS A 374 -9.54 -10.23 -4.22
C LYS A 374 -10.04 -10.40 -2.79
N ALA A 375 -10.34 -9.31 -2.08
CA ALA A 375 -10.97 -9.39 -0.76
C ALA A 375 -12.35 -10.04 -0.88
N MET A 376 -13.14 -9.56 -1.83
CA MET A 376 -14.49 -10.03 -2.09
C MET A 376 -14.57 -11.53 -2.39
N SER A 377 -13.59 -12.06 -3.14
CA SER A 377 -13.53 -13.49 -3.48
C SER A 377 -13.37 -14.42 -2.27
N ASN A 378 -12.90 -13.90 -1.12
CA ASN A 378 -12.78 -14.67 0.12
C ASN A 378 -14.10 -14.73 0.90
N ALA A 379 -15.13 -13.97 0.51
CA ALA A 379 -16.43 -13.97 1.17
C ALA A 379 -17.29 -15.16 0.73
N GLY A 380 -17.69 -15.99 1.69
CA GLY A 380 -18.53 -17.16 1.47
C GLY A 380 -20.03 -16.88 1.58
N THR A 381 -20.43 -15.77 2.20
CA THR A 381 -21.83 -15.36 2.36
C THR A 381 -22.08 -14.01 1.68
N TRP A 382 -23.02 -13.95 0.75
CA TRP A 382 -23.35 -12.73 0.01
C TRP A 382 -24.82 -12.39 0.22
N MET A 383 -25.08 -11.15 0.62
CA MET A 383 -26.42 -10.60 0.85
C MET A 383 -26.58 -9.38 -0.06
N ILE A 384 -27.27 -9.58 -1.18
CA ILE A 384 -27.31 -8.58 -2.25
C ILE A 384 -28.72 -8.03 -2.33
N GLY A 385 -28.87 -6.75 -2.01
CA GLY A 385 -30.11 -6.00 -2.17
C GLY A 385 -30.23 -5.40 -3.57
N ARG A 386 -31.23 -4.55 -3.74
CA ARG A 386 -31.43 -3.81 -4.99
C ARG A 386 -30.19 -2.97 -5.35
N LEU A 387 -29.81 -2.97 -6.63
CA LEU A 387 -28.71 -2.19 -7.20
C LEU A 387 -29.27 -1.10 -8.14
N GLN A 388 -28.58 0.05 -8.22
CA GLN A 388 -29.04 1.21 -8.99
C GLN A 388 -28.76 1.05 -10.49
N THR A 389 -27.56 0.60 -10.85
CA THR A 389 -27.09 0.59 -12.24
C THR A 389 -26.79 -0.83 -12.72
N ASP A 390 -26.95 -1.06 -14.02
CA ASP A 390 -26.56 -2.35 -14.62
C ASP A 390 -25.04 -2.59 -14.56
N ARG A 391 -24.25 -1.51 -14.44
CA ARG A 391 -22.80 -1.57 -14.19
C ARG A 391 -22.49 -2.19 -12.83
N ASP A 392 -23.19 -1.78 -11.77
CA ASP A 392 -23.00 -2.34 -10.43
C ASP A 392 -23.36 -3.83 -10.40
N LYS A 393 -24.42 -4.22 -11.11
CA LYS A 393 -24.82 -5.62 -11.28
C LYS A 393 -23.75 -6.41 -12.03
N ALA A 394 -23.29 -5.93 -13.18
CA ALA A 394 -22.30 -6.63 -14.00
C ALA A 394 -20.99 -6.90 -13.22
N ARG A 395 -20.46 -5.88 -12.53
CA ARG A 395 -19.25 -6.02 -11.71
C ARG A 395 -19.44 -6.95 -10.51
N LEU A 396 -20.60 -6.89 -9.86
CA LEU A 396 -20.95 -7.82 -8.79
C LEU A 396 -21.02 -9.26 -9.32
N LEU A 397 -21.62 -9.47 -10.50
CA LEU A 397 -21.70 -10.78 -11.15
C LEU A 397 -20.32 -11.33 -11.53
N GLU A 398 -19.42 -10.52 -12.08
CA GLU A 398 -18.01 -10.90 -12.33
C GLU A 398 -17.28 -11.32 -11.03
N GLY A 399 -17.47 -10.54 -9.95
CA GLY A 399 -16.93 -10.88 -8.63
C GLY A 399 -17.50 -12.18 -8.07
N MET A 400 -18.77 -12.47 -8.32
CA MET A 400 -19.43 -13.70 -7.88
C MET A 400 -19.02 -14.93 -8.69
N GLU A 401 -18.81 -14.78 -10.01
CA GLU A 401 -18.38 -15.84 -10.92
C GLU A 401 -16.97 -16.33 -10.60
N SER A 402 -16.06 -15.38 -10.35
CA SER A 402 -14.67 -15.68 -9.93
C SER A 402 -14.58 -16.29 -8.52
N ALA A 403 -15.44 -15.87 -7.59
CA ALA A 403 -15.45 -16.36 -6.20
C ALA A 403 -16.01 -17.79 -6.06
N ALA A 404 -16.97 -18.18 -6.90
CA ALA A 404 -17.56 -19.51 -6.82
C ALA A 404 -18.07 -19.93 -8.20
N GLY A 405 -17.24 -20.74 -8.88
CA GLY A 405 -17.52 -21.24 -10.22
C GLY A 405 -18.89 -21.91 -10.36
N GLY A 406 -19.53 -21.68 -11.51
CA GLY A 406 -20.82 -22.32 -11.86
C GLY A 406 -22.07 -21.48 -11.58
N VAL A 407 -21.98 -20.14 -11.60
CA VAL A 407 -23.14 -19.24 -11.45
C VAL A 407 -23.93 -19.15 -12.76
N ASP A 408 -25.24 -19.36 -12.70
CA ASP A 408 -26.16 -18.98 -13.78
C ASP A 408 -26.40 -17.46 -13.69
N VAL A 409 -25.52 -16.71 -14.33
CA VAL A 409 -25.47 -15.24 -14.32
C VAL A 409 -26.81 -14.64 -14.75
N ALA A 410 -27.46 -15.22 -15.76
CA ALA A 410 -28.74 -14.71 -16.28
C ALA A 410 -29.88 -14.84 -15.26
N ARG A 411 -29.93 -15.97 -14.53
CA ARG A 411 -30.93 -16.17 -13.48
C ARG A 411 -30.70 -15.26 -12.27
N VAL A 412 -29.44 -15.06 -11.89
CA VAL A 412 -29.07 -14.15 -10.80
C VAL A 412 -29.43 -12.71 -11.17
N ASP A 413 -29.09 -12.27 -12.38
CA ASP A 413 -29.41 -10.94 -12.88
C ASP A 413 -30.92 -10.64 -12.89
N ALA A 414 -31.73 -11.59 -13.38
CA ALA A 414 -33.19 -11.48 -13.37
C ALA A 414 -33.74 -11.37 -11.93
N THR A 415 -33.15 -12.11 -10.99
CA THR A 415 -33.55 -12.07 -9.57
C THR A 415 -33.20 -10.72 -8.94
N LEU A 416 -31.99 -10.21 -9.19
CA LEU A 416 -31.52 -8.92 -8.64
C LEU A 416 -32.33 -7.73 -9.17
N SER A 417 -32.67 -7.75 -10.47
CA SER A 417 -33.48 -6.71 -11.10
C SER A 417 -34.92 -6.66 -10.57
N GLY A 418 -35.42 -7.77 -10.02
CA GLY A 418 -36.74 -7.87 -9.41
C GLY A 418 -36.81 -7.43 -7.95
N LEU A 419 -35.69 -7.20 -7.24
CA LEU A 419 -35.71 -6.96 -5.79
C LEU A 419 -36.40 -5.65 -5.40
N GLY A 420 -37.34 -5.74 -4.46
CA GLY A 420 -38.00 -4.62 -3.80
C GLY A 420 -37.16 -3.97 -2.70
N LYS A 421 -37.77 -3.01 -1.98
CA LYS A 421 -37.15 -2.35 -0.83
C LYS A 421 -37.10 -3.33 0.35
N ARG A 422 -35.93 -3.43 1.03
CA ARG A 422 -35.66 -4.40 2.11
C ARG A 422 -35.81 -5.86 1.67
N GLU A 423 -35.57 -6.13 0.40
CA GLU A 423 -35.47 -7.48 -0.14
C GLU A 423 -34.02 -7.75 -0.57
N PHE A 424 -33.59 -8.97 -0.31
CA PHE A 424 -32.21 -9.39 -0.52
C PHE A 424 -32.18 -10.78 -1.12
N MET A 425 -31.19 -11.00 -1.97
CA MET A 425 -30.78 -12.32 -2.39
C MET A 425 -29.64 -12.78 -1.48
N LEU A 426 -29.84 -13.90 -0.80
CA LEU A 426 -28.83 -14.60 -0.03
C LEU A 426 -28.18 -15.68 -0.89
N ARG A 427 -26.85 -15.64 -0.95
CA ARG A 427 -26.03 -16.69 -1.53
C ARG A 427 -25.01 -17.17 -0.50
N ARG A 428 -24.86 -18.49 -0.43
CA ARG A 428 -23.90 -19.19 0.41
C ARG A 428 -22.92 -19.95 -0.49
N SER A 429 -21.69 -20.17 -0.03
CA SER A 429 -20.71 -20.97 -0.76
C SER A 429 -21.20 -22.40 -0.98
N GLY A 430 -21.17 -22.90 -2.23
CA GLY A 430 -21.64 -24.24 -2.61
C GLY A 430 -22.63 -24.25 -3.79
N LYS A 431 -23.33 -25.38 -3.98
CA LYS A 431 -24.35 -25.56 -5.04
C LYS A 431 -25.74 -25.04 -4.63
N ASP A 432 -25.81 -24.09 -3.70
CA ASP A 432 -27.07 -23.58 -3.20
C ASP A 432 -27.74 -22.69 -4.25
N GLN A 433 -29.06 -22.87 -4.41
CA GLN A 433 -29.85 -21.92 -5.19
C GLN A 433 -29.95 -20.60 -4.41
N PRO A 434 -29.80 -19.45 -5.08
CA PRO A 434 -30.00 -18.15 -4.43
C PRO A 434 -31.39 -18.09 -3.81
N GLU A 435 -31.45 -17.71 -2.54
CA GLU A 435 -32.69 -17.57 -1.79
C GLU A 435 -33.04 -16.09 -1.68
N VAL A 436 -34.28 -15.71 -2.01
CA VAL A 436 -34.74 -14.33 -1.87
C VAL A 436 -35.54 -14.19 -0.59
N PHE A 437 -35.24 -13.15 0.19
CA PHE A 437 -35.85 -12.92 1.48
C PHE A 437 -36.07 -11.43 1.75
N THR A 438 -37.00 -11.13 2.65
CA THR A 438 -37.14 -9.81 3.28
C THR A 438 -36.67 -9.89 4.72
N THR A 439 -36.10 -8.80 5.22
CA THR A 439 -35.53 -8.75 6.57
C THR A 439 -36.59 -8.81 7.65
N ARG A 440 -36.27 -9.42 8.80
CA ARG A 440 -37.10 -9.26 10.00
C ARG A 440 -37.16 -7.81 10.45
N TRP A 441 -38.07 -7.48 11.37
CA TRP A 441 -38.03 -6.18 12.03
C TRP A 441 -36.82 -6.10 12.96
N ALA A 442 -36.11 -4.97 12.96
CA ALA A 442 -34.98 -4.74 13.86
C ALA A 442 -35.47 -4.49 15.30
N MET A 443 -34.74 -5.00 16.29
CA MET A 443 -35.02 -4.71 17.70
C MET A 443 -34.60 -3.29 18.09
N SER A 444 -33.55 -2.78 17.44
CA SER A 444 -33.09 -1.40 17.57
C SER A 444 -33.98 -0.43 16.79
N TYR A 445 -34.21 0.76 17.34
CA TYR A 445 -34.90 1.85 16.68
C TYR A 445 -33.98 2.54 15.66
N LEU A 446 -34.33 2.49 14.37
CA LEU A 446 -33.49 2.93 13.26
C LEU A 446 -33.79 4.38 12.86
N ARG A 447 -33.33 5.35 13.64
CA ARG A 447 -33.64 6.77 13.42
C ARG A 447 -32.69 7.54 12.50
N GLY A 448 -31.62 6.89 12.03
CA GLY A 448 -30.51 7.52 11.31
C GLY A 448 -29.37 7.98 12.23
N PRO A 449 -28.40 8.76 11.72
CA PRO A 449 -27.22 9.14 12.49
C PRO A 449 -27.55 10.02 13.71
N MET A 450 -26.86 9.78 14.82
CA MET A 450 -27.00 10.57 16.05
C MET A 450 -25.98 11.69 16.14
N THR A 451 -26.39 12.83 16.71
CA THR A 451 -25.47 13.94 17.03
C THR A 451 -24.61 13.62 18.26
N ARG A 452 -23.53 14.37 18.46
CA ARG A 452 -22.65 14.24 19.64
C ARG A 452 -23.43 14.40 20.97
N ASP A 453 -24.40 15.31 21.01
CA ASP A 453 -25.22 15.54 22.21
C ASP A 453 -26.16 14.35 22.48
N GLN A 454 -26.70 13.74 21.42
CA GLN A 454 -27.54 12.55 21.52
C GLN A 454 -26.75 11.31 21.95
N ILE A 455 -25.51 11.15 21.46
CA ILE A 455 -24.60 10.10 21.95
C ILE A 455 -24.30 10.34 23.44
N SER A 456 -24.06 11.58 23.85
CA SER A 456 -23.80 11.93 25.26
C SER A 456 -25.00 11.61 26.15
N LEU A 457 -26.22 11.85 25.65
CA LEU A 457 -27.47 11.49 26.34
C LEU A 457 -27.61 9.98 26.55
N LEU A 458 -27.19 9.16 25.58
CA LEU A 458 -27.23 7.70 25.68
C LEU A 458 -26.24 7.13 26.67
N VAL A 459 -25.01 7.67 26.67
CA VAL A 459 -23.95 7.19 27.56
C VAL A 459 -24.21 7.62 29.00
N GLY A 460 -24.85 8.79 29.22
CA GLY A 460 -25.15 9.33 30.54
C GLY A 460 -23.90 9.53 31.42
N ASP A 461 -24.08 9.85 32.70
CA ASP A 461 -22.98 9.91 33.69
C ASP A 461 -22.38 8.53 34.03
N ALA A 462 -22.88 7.46 33.42
CA ALA A 462 -22.34 6.10 33.54
C ALA A 462 -21.07 5.94 32.69
N LYS A 463 -20.06 6.77 32.97
CA LYS A 463 -18.68 6.49 32.56
C LYS A 463 -18.30 5.13 33.16
N PRO A 464 -18.03 4.08 32.35
CA PRO A 464 -17.44 2.88 32.92
C PRO A 464 -16.17 3.32 33.64
N ALA A 465 -16.08 2.99 34.92
CA ALA A 465 -14.86 3.22 35.69
C ALA A 465 -13.74 2.52 34.92
N ALA A 466 -12.83 3.31 34.35
CA ALA A 466 -11.62 2.78 33.76
C ALA A 466 -11.03 1.80 34.80
N PRO A 467 -10.66 0.56 34.41
CA PRO A 467 -9.98 -0.32 35.33
C PRO A 467 -8.78 0.47 35.84
N ALA A 468 -8.77 0.75 37.15
CA ALA A 468 -7.69 1.47 37.77
C ALA A 468 -6.42 0.75 37.39
N ALA A 469 -5.55 1.42 36.63
CA ALA A 469 -4.22 0.91 36.36
C ALA A 469 -3.62 0.59 37.71
N THR A 470 -3.48 -0.69 38.02
CA THR A 470 -2.79 -1.15 39.21
C THR A 470 -1.41 -0.50 39.13
N PRO A 471 -1.04 0.39 40.07
CA PRO A 471 0.31 0.92 40.05
C PRO A 471 1.22 -0.29 40.24
N SER A 472 1.96 -0.63 39.19
CA SER A 472 3.02 -1.63 39.31
C SER A 472 3.92 -1.13 40.43
N ALA A 473 3.93 -1.89 41.52
CA ALA A 473 4.75 -1.60 42.68
C ALA A 473 6.20 -1.37 42.21
N PRO A 474 6.91 -0.36 42.74
CA PRO A 474 8.27 -0.10 42.35
C PRO A 474 9.09 -1.35 42.65
N ALA A 475 9.65 -1.96 41.61
CA ALA A 475 10.61 -3.03 41.76
C ALA A 475 11.76 -2.51 42.62
N THR A 476 11.87 -3.04 43.83
CA THR A 476 12.98 -2.82 44.74
C THR A 476 14.28 -3.27 44.08
N SER A 477 15.14 -2.32 43.74
CA SER A 477 16.55 -2.57 43.44
C SER A 477 17.24 -3.23 44.63
N PRO A 478 18.04 -4.30 44.45
CA PRO A 478 19.09 -4.62 45.39
C PRO A 478 20.24 -3.64 45.13
N ALA A 479 20.42 -2.69 46.05
CA ALA A 479 21.63 -1.89 46.13
C ALA A 479 22.82 -2.80 46.49
N ALA A 480 23.78 -2.91 45.58
CA ALA A 480 25.15 -3.30 45.91
C ALA A 480 26.08 -2.20 45.38
N THR A 481 26.74 -1.54 46.33
CA THR A 481 27.70 -0.45 46.15
C THR A 481 28.99 -0.93 45.48
N ALA A 482 29.33 -0.34 44.33
CA ALA A 482 30.70 -0.31 43.82
C ALA A 482 30.96 1.03 43.09
N THR A 483 31.84 1.83 43.69
CA THR A 483 32.31 3.14 43.22
C THR A 483 33.21 2.99 41.98
N PRO A 484 33.11 3.85 40.95
CA PRO A 484 34.00 3.80 39.79
C PRO A 484 35.32 4.55 40.05
N GLY A 485 36.45 3.87 39.83
CA GLY A 485 37.79 4.45 39.78
C GLY A 485 38.18 4.90 38.36
N PRO A 486 39.09 5.88 38.21
CA PRO A 486 39.45 6.48 36.91
C PRO A 486 40.40 5.60 36.07
N PRO A 487 40.46 5.81 34.74
CA PRO A 487 41.08 4.89 33.79
C PRO A 487 42.61 5.01 33.76
N PRO A 488 43.36 3.92 33.48
CA PRO A 488 44.80 3.99 33.29
C PRO A 488 45.18 4.41 31.86
N ALA A 489 46.24 5.19 31.79
CA ALA A 489 46.84 5.75 30.58
C ALA A 489 47.68 4.73 29.80
N ALA A 490 47.84 5.02 28.51
CA ALA A 490 48.63 4.29 27.52
C ALA A 490 50.13 4.18 27.89
N PRO A 491 50.81 3.07 27.54
CA PRO A 491 52.26 2.99 27.62
C PRO A 491 52.93 3.53 26.34
N GLN A 492 53.76 4.56 26.51
CA GLN A 492 54.78 4.99 25.53
C GLN A 492 56.03 4.08 25.63
N PRO A 493 56.74 3.85 24.51
CA PRO A 493 57.89 2.96 24.45
C PRO A 493 59.16 3.56 25.09
N ALA A 494 59.84 2.73 25.86
CA ALA A 494 61.10 3.04 26.54
C ALA A 494 62.30 3.03 25.58
N ALA A 495 63.24 3.93 25.90
CA ALA A 495 64.45 4.25 25.17
C ALA A 495 65.40 3.06 24.95
N ALA A 496 65.95 3.01 23.74
CA ALA A 496 67.05 2.15 23.35
C ALA A 496 68.33 2.52 24.13
N THR A 497 68.93 1.52 24.76
CA THR A 497 70.27 1.58 25.35
C THR A 497 71.29 1.10 24.32
N THR A 498 72.29 1.94 24.09
CA THR A 498 73.54 1.62 23.40
C THR A 498 74.34 0.58 24.20
N PRO A 499 75.16 -0.22 23.49
CA PRO A 499 76.54 -0.35 23.93
C PRO A 499 77.54 -0.13 22.79
N THR A 500 78.41 0.84 23.07
CA THR A 500 79.83 1.01 22.74
C THR A 500 80.55 -0.12 21.99
N ALA A 501 81.18 0.28 20.89
CA ALA A 501 82.22 -0.44 20.18
C ALA A 501 83.62 -0.23 20.79
N ALA A 502 84.48 -1.24 20.68
CA ALA A 502 85.94 -1.10 20.58
C ALA A 502 86.53 -2.29 19.80
N PRO A 503 87.68 -2.13 19.11
CA PRO A 503 87.96 -2.79 17.82
C PRO A 503 88.98 -3.94 17.91
N ALA A 504 89.01 -4.81 16.89
CA ALA A 504 90.15 -5.68 16.60
C ALA A 504 90.28 -5.91 15.08
N GLU A 505 91.53 -6.03 14.66
CA GLU A 505 92.07 -5.75 13.33
C GLU A 505 91.79 -6.80 12.23
N ALA A 506 91.69 -6.27 11.02
CA ALA A 506 92.23 -6.74 9.75
C ALA A 506 92.60 -8.23 9.55
N ALA A 507 91.92 -8.86 8.61
CA ALA A 507 92.52 -9.83 7.70
C ALA A 507 92.04 -9.56 6.28
N VAL A 508 92.98 -9.21 5.41
CA VAL A 508 92.81 -9.06 3.96
C VAL A 508 92.74 -10.45 3.33
N ALA A 509 91.70 -10.73 2.53
CA ALA A 509 91.71 -11.83 1.57
C ALA A 509 90.81 -11.52 0.36
N THR A 510 91.48 -11.07 -0.70
CA THR A 510 91.28 -11.45 -2.12
C THR A 510 89.87 -11.51 -2.72
N THR A 511 89.66 -10.58 -3.66
CA THR A 511 88.78 -10.63 -4.83
C THR A 511 88.51 -12.05 -5.37
N GLY A 512 87.26 -12.48 -5.27
CA GLY A 512 86.71 -13.62 -6.01
C GLY A 512 85.54 -13.14 -6.86
N ALA A 513 85.64 -13.36 -8.17
CA ALA A 513 84.64 -13.01 -9.17
C ALA A 513 83.25 -13.57 -8.81
N GLY A 514 82.22 -12.72 -8.91
CA GLY A 514 80.84 -13.16 -8.88
C GLY A 514 80.52 -14.11 -10.03
N PRO A 515 79.40 -14.86 -9.95
CA PRO A 515 78.98 -15.78 -11.02
C PRO A 515 78.91 -15.07 -12.38
N PRO A 516 79.18 -15.77 -13.50
CA PRO A 516 79.12 -15.18 -14.83
C PRO A 516 77.69 -14.76 -15.13
N VAL A 517 77.47 -13.45 -15.20
CA VAL A 517 76.22 -12.82 -15.64
C VAL A 517 76.26 -12.79 -17.17
N ALA A 518 75.14 -13.05 -17.85
CA ALA A 518 75.07 -12.94 -19.30
C ALA A 518 75.31 -11.48 -19.76
N ASP A 519 75.73 -11.26 -21.01
CA ASP A 519 76.04 -9.92 -21.55
C ASP A 519 74.84 -8.95 -21.49
N ASP A 520 73.62 -9.47 -21.36
CA ASP A 520 72.36 -8.74 -21.24
C ASP A 520 71.76 -8.74 -19.82
N GLU A 521 72.52 -9.14 -18.80
CA GLU A 521 72.08 -9.20 -17.41
C GLU A 521 72.98 -8.34 -16.47
N SER A 522 72.44 -7.96 -15.31
CA SER A 522 73.15 -7.18 -14.30
C SER A 522 72.74 -7.60 -12.89
N LEU A 523 73.71 -7.69 -11.97
CA LEU A 523 73.47 -7.88 -10.53
C LEU A 523 73.06 -6.59 -9.82
N LEU A 524 73.30 -5.44 -10.46
CA LEU A 524 72.85 -4.14 -9.99
C LEU A 524 71.63 -3.72 -10.78
N MET A 525 70.60 -3.25 -10.09
CA MET A 525 69.41 -2.70 -10.72
C MET A 525 69.80 -1.58 -11.70
N PRO A 526 69.36 -1.64 -12.97
CA PRO A 526 69.58 -0.58 -13.94
C PRO A 526 69.07 0.78 -13.44
N GLU A 527 69.69 1.86 -13.89
CA GLU A 527 69.30 3.22 -13.50
C GLU A 527 67.85 3.52 -13.92
N VAL A 528 67.05 4.00 -12.97
CA VAL A 528 65.65 4.38 -13.17
C VAL A 528 65.52 5.89 -12.98
N ALA A 529 64.64 6.52 -13.75
CA ALA A 529 64.36 7.94 -13.65
C ALA A 529 64.03 8.40 -12.20
N ASP A 530 64.67 9.48 -11.74
CA ASP A 530 64.50 10.00 -10.38
C ASP A 530 63.03 10.28 -10.00
N GLY A 531 62.64 9.83 -8.80
CA GLY A 531 61.28 10.01 -8.27
C GLY A 531 60.27 8.98 -8.76
N ARG A 532 60.72 7.98 -9.53
CA ARG A 532 59.89 6.86 -9.95
C ARG A 532 59.85 5.77 -8.87
N ALA A 533 58.65 5.38 -8.46
CA ALA A 533 58.49 4.22 -7.58
C ALA A 533 58.89 2.94 -8.34
N VAL A 534 59.77 2.16 -7.72
CA VAL A 534 60.21 0.84 -8.20
C VAL A 534 59.60 -0.22 -7.30
N ARG A 535 59.01 -1.25 -7.91
CA ARG A 535 58.34 -2.36 -7.24
C ARG A 535 58.79 -3.70 -7.83
N TYR A 536 58.54 -4.78 -7.12
CA TYR A 536 58.82 -6.15 -7.52
C TYR A 536 57.51 -6.92 -7.48
N VAL A 537 57.17 -7.59 -8.58
CA VAL A 537 55.95 -8.39 -8.65
C VAL A 537 56.12 -9.61 -7.75
N ASP A 538 55.14 -9.83 -6.87
CA ASP A 538 55.07 -11.00 -6.02
C ASP A 538 54.83 -12.25 -6.88
N VAL A 539 55.59 -13.32 -6.64
CA VAL A 539 55.36 -14.61 -7.32
C VAL A 539 53.97 -15.20 -7.02
N ALA A 540 53.33 -14.75 -5.94
CA ALA A 540 51.97 -15.12 -5.57
C ALA A 540 50.88 -14.25 -6.23
N ALA A 541 51.25 -13.27 -7.07
CA ALA A 541 50.29 -12.43 -7.78
C ALA A 541 49.42 -13.29 -8.70
N PRO A 542 48.07 -13.28 -8.56
CA PRO A 542 47.19 -14.15 -9.34
C PRO A 542 47.27 -13.95 -10.86
N TRP A 543 47.71 -12.77 -11.29
CA TRP A 543 47.83 -12.34 -12.68
C TRP A 543 49.24 -12.51 -13.26
N LEU A 544 50.19 -13.09 -12.51
CA LEU A 544 51.59 -13.22 -12.94
C LEU A 544 51.73 -13.99 -14.25
N ASP A 545 51.01 -15.10 -14.39
CA ASP A 545 51.04 -15.94 -15.59
C ASP A 545 50.43 -15.19 -16.81
N ASP A 546 49.39 -14.39 -16.60
CA ASP A 546 48.70 -13.63 -17.65
C ASP A 546 49.59 -12.57 -18.29
N VAL A 547 50.54 -12.04 -17.53
CA VAL A 547 51.55 -11.08 -18.01
C VAL A 547 52.84 -11.77 -18.45
N GLY A 548 52.92 -13.10 -18.45
CA GLY A 548 54.09 -13.85 -18.89
C GLY A 548 55.25 -13.90 -17.90
N GLY A 549 54.97 -13.72 -16.60
CA GLY A 549 55.91 -13.99 -15.52
C GLY A 549 56.05 -15.48 -15.19
N ASP A 550 57.06 -15.82 -14.39
CA ASP A 550 57.31 -17.19 -13.91
C ASP A 550 57.57 -17.18 -12.40
N GLU A 551 56.77 -17.94 -11.64
CA GLU A 551 56.91 -18.13 -10.19
C GLU A 551 58.30 -18.66 -9.76
N ARG A 552 59.04 -19.30 -10.67
CA ARG A 552 60.39 -19.86 -10.45
C ARG A 552 61.50 -18.96 -10.99
N GLY A 553 61.13 -17.84 -11.62
CA GLY A 553 62.05 -16.91 -12.25
C GLY A 553 63.00 -16.27 -11.24
N THR A 554 64.31 -16.38 -11.49
CA THR A 554 65.35 -15.68 -10.72
C THR A 554 65.86 -14.43 -11.43
N THR A 555 65.51 -14.28 -12.71
CA THR A 555 65.81 -13.10 -13.52
C THR A 555 64.58 -12.20 -13.56
N PHE A 556 64.79 -10.89 -13.43
CA PHE A 556 63.75 -9.88 -13.37
C PHE A 556 63.81 -8.98 -14.60
N GLU A 557 62.68 -8.82 -15.27
CA GLU A 557 62.53 -7.96 -16.44
C GLU A 557 61.60 -6.79 -16.13
N ALA A 558 61.90 -5.63 -16.72
CA ALA A 558 61.20 -4.39 -16.44
C ALA A 558 59.80 -4.36 -17.08
N ALA A 559 58.80 -3.96 -16.30
CA ALA A 559 57.41 -3.73 -16.69
C ALA A 559 56.93 -2.35 -16.20
N VAL A 560 55.88 -1.81 -16.82
CA VAL A 560 55.14 -0.67 -16.25
C VAL A 560 53.81 -1.16 -15.71
N VAL A 561 53.54 -0.87 -14.44
CA VAL A 561 52.22 -1.13 -13.83
C VAL A 561 51.51 0.20 -13.63
N ALA A 562 50.24 0.26 -14.04
CA ALA A 562 49.43 1.46 -14.06
C ALA A 562 48.08 1.22 -13.38
N ARG A 563 47.61 2.22 -12.61
CA ARG A 563 46.21 2.36 -12.20
C ARG A 563 45.66 3.60 -12.86
N VAL A 564 44.51 3.48 -13.50
CA VAL A 564 43.89 4.55 -14.27
C VAL A 564 42.44 4.69 -13.81
N ALA A 565 42.11 5.85 -13.27
CA ALA A 565 40.72 6.21 -13.02
C ALA A 565 40.07 6.62 -14.33
N LEU A 566 38.96 5.98 -14.68
CA LEU A 566 38.13 6.25 -15.84
C LEU A 566 36.81 6.85 -15.35
N ARG A 567 36.27 7.83 -16.07
CA ARG A 567 34.98 8.42 -15.77
C ARG A 567 34.11 8.49 -17.02
N TYR A 568 33.07 7.70 -17.08
CA TYR A 568 32.06 7.81 -18.13
C TYR A 568 31.04 8.87 -17.71
N ASP A 569 30.98 9.99 -18.43
CA ASP A 569 30.05 11.11 -18.18
C ASP A 569 29.20 11.35 -19.44
N GLU A 570 27.89 11.14 -19.32
CA GLU A 570 26.94 11.52 -20.36
C GLU A 570 25.77 12.30 -19.75
N ARG A 571 25.85 13.62 -19.89
CA ARG A 571 24.87 14.57 -19.34
C ARG A 571 23.45 14.33 -19.82
N LYS A 572 23.25 13.86 -21.05
CA LYS A 572 21.90 13.57 -21.55
C LYS A 572 21.26 12.41 -20.80
N ALA A 573 22.08 11.46 -20.36
CA ALA A 573 21.67 10.28 -19.63
C ALA A 573 21.68 10.46 -18.10
N ASP A 574 22.10 11.64 -17.61
CA ASP A 574 22.43 11.86 -16.19
C ASP A 574 23.36 10.77 -15.63
N LEU A 575 24.28 10.29 -16.48
CA LEU A 575 25.15 9.18 -16.17
C LEU A 575 26.52 9.70 -15.75
N ILE A 576 26.92 9.34 -14.54
CA ILE A 576 28.29 9.45 -14.05
C ILE A 576 28.68 8.06 -13.53
N HIS A 577 29.65 7.43 -14.17
CA HIS A 577 30.19 6.14 -13.76
C HIS A 577 31.70 6.21 -13.69
N ASP A 578 32.24 6.09 -12.48
CA ASP A 578 33.67 6.01 -12.25
C ASP A 578 34.08 4.53 -12.21
N ASP A 579 35.14 4.18 -12.96
CA ASP A 579 35.69 2.84 -13.09
C ASP A 579 37.22 2.88 -12.92
N GLU A 580 37.83 1.76 -12.54
CA GLU A 580 39.26 1.66 -12.32
C GLU A 580 39.89 0.62 -13.26
N PHE A 581 40.84 1.08 -14.07
CA PHE A 581 41.57 0.23 -15.01
C PHE A 581 42.98 0.01 -14.52
N GLU A 582 43.28 -1.24 -14.22
CA GLU A 582 44.56 -1.70 -13.74
C GLU A 582 45.26 -2.51 -14.82
N ALA A 583 46.53 -2.18 -15.06
CA ALA A 583 47.21 -2.71 -16.21
C ALA A 583 48.72 -2.87 -16.03
N VAL A 584 49.23 -3.91 -16.69
CA VAL A 584 50.65 -4.21 -16.79
C VAL A 584 51.05 -4.11 -18.26
N LEU A 585 52.00 -3.23 -18.56
CA LEU A 585 52.66 -3.15 -19.86
C LEU A 585 53.97 -3.95 -19.77
N PHE A 586 53.99 -5.11 -20.43
CA PHE A 586 55.11 -6.03 -20.44
C PHE A 586 55.10 -6.90 -21.71
N PRO A 587 56.25 -7.17 -22.35
CA PRO A 587 57.60 -6.66 -22.05
C PRO A 587 57.84 -5.22 -22.54
N LEU A 588 58.82 -4.52 -21.96
CA LEU A 588 59.18 -3.16 -22.37
C LEU A 588 60.26 -3.14 -23.48
N GLY A 589 59.83 -3.02 -24.73
CA GLY A 589 60.69 -2.91 -25.92
C GLY A 589 61.25 -1.50 -26.21
N ASP A 590 61.98 -1.39 -27.35
CA ASP A 590 62.54 -0.12 -27.86
C ASP A 590 61.47 0.93 -28.19
N GLN A 591 60.31 0.46 -28.65
CA GLN A 591 59.10 1.25 -28.87
C GLN A 591 58.02 0.79 -27.90
N ILE A 592 57.18 1.73 -27.46
CA ILE A 592 56.06 1.43 -26.59
C ILE A 592 54.95 0.81 -27.43
N ASP A 593 54.58 -0.42 -27.10
CA ASP A 593 53.52 -1.15 -27.78
C ASP A 593 52.31 -1.31 -26.85
N MET A 594 51.30 -0.47 -27.05
CA MET A 594 50.07 -0.52 -26.24
C MET A 594 49.23 -1.78 -26.46
N SER A 595 49.51 -2.59 -27.50
CA SER A 595 48.83 -3.88 -27.68
C SER A 595 49.33 -4.97 -26.72
N SER A 596 50.49 -4.74 -26.07
CA SER A 596 51.04 -5.61 -25.01
C SER A 596 50.53 -5.25 -23.60
N VAL A 597 49.60 -4.30 -23.50
CA VAL A 597 48.96 -3.97 -22.22
C VAL A 597 48.00 -5.10 -21.85
N VAL A 598 48.23 -5.68 -20.68
CA VAL A 598 47.33 -6.68 -20.09
C VAL A 598 46.56 -6.00 -18.97
N GLN A 599 45.22 -6.06 -19.05
CA GLN A 599 44.36 -5.65 -17.95
C GLN A 599 44.43 -6.72 -16.85
N VAL A 600 44.74 -6.30 -15.64
CA VAL A 600 44.87 -7.18 -14.46
C VAL A 600 44.08 -6.56 -13.31
N ASP A 601 43.81 -7.33 -12.26
CA ASP A 601 43.28 -6.85 -10.97
C ASP A 601 44.38 -7.07 -9.94
N TYR A 602 45.15 -6.02 -9.65
CA TYR A 602 46.33 -6.10 -8.78
C TYR A 602 46.12 -5.39 -7.44
N ASP A 603 46.51 -6.07 -6.37
CA ASP A 603 46.51 -5.51 -5.03
C ASP A 603 47.89 -4.89 -4.71
N GLU A 604 47.96 -3.96 -3.75
CA GLU A 604 49.24 -3.40 -3.31
C GLU A 604 50.23 -4.47 -2.81
N ARG A 605 49.72 -5.60 -2.31
CA ARG A 605 50.51 -6.76 -1.88
C ARG A 605 51.24 -7.45 -3.03
N ASP A 606 50.72 -7.35 -4.24
CA ASP A 606 51.36 -7.91 -5.44
C ASP A 606 52.61 -7.12 -5.85
N LEU A 607 52.80 -5.90 -5.29
CA LEU A 607 53.87 -4.97 -5.63
C LEU A 607 54.78 -4.68 -4.42
N ARG A 608 55.74 -5.58 -4.19
CA ARG A 608 56.73 -5.49 -3.10
C ARG A 608 57.69 -4.32 -3.30
N ALA A 609 58.04 -3.62 -2.22
CA ALA A 609 58.97 -2.48 -2.26
C ALA A 609 60.46 -2.90 -2.20
N ALA A 610 60.75 -4.03 -1.54
CA ALA A 610 62.11 -4.55 -1.38
C ALA A 610 62.45 -5.51 -2.51
N ALA A 611 63.69 -5.43 -3.01
CA ALA A 611 64.24 -6.39 -3.96
C ALA A 611 64.42 -7.76 -3.28
N PRO A 612 64.17 -8.87 -3.98
CA PRO A 612 64.57 -10.21 -3.52
C PRO A 612 66.09 -10.33 -3.40
N ASP A 613 66.56 -11.10 -2.40
CA ASP A 613 67.99 -11.26 -2.08
C ASP A 613 68.84 -11.87 -3.24
N THR A 614 68.19 -12.46 -4.25
CA THR A 614 68.82 -13.15 -5.39
C THR A 614 68.46 -12.54 -6.75
N ALA A 615 68.02 -11.28 -6.81
CA ALA A 615 67.57 -10.66 -8.05
C ALA A 615 68.72 -10.45 -9.07
N THR A 616 68.57 -11.05 -10.26
CA THR A 616 69.37 -10.71 -11.45
C THR A 616 68.47 -9.93 -12.40
N TYR A 617 68.93 -8.82 -12.98
CA TYR A 617 68.11 -7.95 -13.82
C TYR A 617 68.47 -8.10 -15.29
N ARG A 618 67.48 -8.35 -16.16
CA ARG A 618 67.66 -8.24 -17.61
C ARG A 618 67.75 -6.77 -17.99
N LEU A 619 68.79 -6.40 -18.75
CA LEU A 619 68.99 -5.03 -19.18
C LEU A 619 67.84 -4.59 -20.11
N PRO A 620 67.04 -3.59 -19.71
CA PRO A 620 65.90 -3.18 -20.48
C PRO A 620 66.35 -2.48 -21.76
N LYS A 621 65.70 -2.83 -22.88
CA LYS A 621 65.87 -2.13 -24.17
C LYS A 621 65.20 -0.75 -24.15
N SER A 622 64.22 -0.58 -23.26
CA SER A 622 63.52 0.67 -23.04
C SER A 622 64.35 1.69 -22.26
N LYS A 623 64.07 2.98 -22.48
CA LYS A 623 64.81 4.11 -21.88
C LYS A 623 64.32 4.45 -20.46
N ILE A 624 64.29 3.47 -19.55
CA ILE A 624 63.72 3.63 -18.19
C ILE A 624 64.48 4.61 -17.29
N ALA A 625 65.71 4.98 -17.61
CA ALA A 625 66.46 6.04 -16.92
C ALA A 625 65.91 7.45 -17.22
N ASN A 626 65.15 7.62 -18.32
CA ASN A 626 64.66 8.93 -18.77
C ASN A 626 63.22 9.20 -18.31
N LYS A 627 63.00 10.30 -17.58
CA LYS A 627 61.64 10.73 -17.17
C LYS A 627 60.66 10.88 -18.34
N THR A 628 61.15 11.31 -19.50
CA THR A 628 60.35 11.50 -20.72
C THR A 628 59.75 10.19 -21.24
N TYR A 629 60.37 9.04 -20.97
CA TYR A 629 59.83 7.74 -21.33
C TYR A 629 58.52 7.45 -20.58
N PHE A 630 58.48 7.64 -19.26
CA PHE A 630 57.26 7.42 -18.48
C PHE A 630 56.16 8.43 -18.81
N SER A 631 56.51 9.69 -19.08
CA SER A 631 55.55 10.68 -19.57
C SER A 631 54.98 10.32 -20.95
N GLN A 632 55.77 9.61 -21.78
CA GLN A 632 55.30 9.08 -23.05
C GLN A 632 54.38 7.86 -22.84
N VAL A 633 54.74 6.92 -21.96
CA VAL A 633 53.88 5.77 -21.59
C VAL A 633 52.54 6.25 -21.03
N GLU A 634 52.53 7.22 -20.10
CA GLU A 634 51.29 7.76 -19.54
C GLU A 634 50.39 8.39 -20.63
N ARG A 635 51.00 9.13 -21.55
CA ARG A 635 50.29 9.75 -22.68
C ARG A 635 49.69 8.71 -23.60
N GLU A 636 50.48 7.72 -24.01
CA GLU A 636 50.05 6.69 -24.94
C GLU A 636 49.02 5.73 -24.32
N LEU A 637 49.14 5.44 -23.01
CA LEU A 637 48.15 4.66 -22.27
C LEU A 637 46.80 5.41 -22.21
N ARG A 638 46.84 6.72 -21.94
CA ARG A 638 45.65 7.57 -21.99
C ARG A 638 45.01 7.57 -23.39
N ASP A 639 45.81 7.79 -24.42
CA ASP A 639 45.35 7.83 -25.82
C ASP A 639 44.86 6.44 -26.31
N HIS A 640 45.35 5.35 -25.71
CA HIS A 640 44.86 4.00 -25.96
C HIS A 640 43.51 3.76 -25.28
N LEU A 641 43.39 4.04 -23.97
CA LEU A 641 42.15 3.85 -23.20
C LEU A 641 41.01 4.75 -23.67
N THR A 642 41.28 6.00 -24.07
CA THR A 642 40.26 6.87 -24.70
C THR A 642 39.73 6.29 -26.01
N ARG A 643 40.53 5.50 -26.74
CA ARG A 643 40.14 4.93 -28.04
C ARG A 643 39.32 3.65 -27.91
N ILE A 644 39.63 2.82 -26.91
CA ILE A 644 38.99 1.52 -26.71
C ILE A 644 37.87 1.57 -25.67
N GLY A 645 37.96 2.51 -24.72
CA GLY A 645 37.03 2.66 -23.61
C GLY A 645 35.72 3.28 -24.06
N SER A 646 34.72 2.43 -24.19
CA SER A 646 33.33 2.83 -24.38
C SER A 646 32.42 1.85 -23.68
N MET A 647 31.40 2.38 -23.03
CA MET A 647 30.32 1.58 -22.47
C MET A 647 29.04 1.75 -23.28
N GLU A 648 28.21 0.73 -23.26
CA GLU A 648 26.90 0.74 -23.89
C GLU A 648 25.84 0.73 -22.78
N VAL A 649 24.93 1.69 -22.84
CA VAL A 649 23.76 1.74 -21.94
C VAL A 649 22.48 1.72 -22.78
N PRO A 650 21.46 0.96 -22.38
CA PRO A 650 20.20 0.98 -23.10
C PRO A 650 19.50 2.34 -22.92
N MET A 651 18.72 2.77 -23.89
CA MET A 651 18.09 4.09 -23.92
C MET A 651 16.76 4.02 -24.69
N ASN A 652 15.77 4.76 -24.19
CA ASN A 652 14.55 5.09 -24.90
C ASN A 652 14.45 6.61 -25.06
N ALA A 653 14.69 7.09 -26.29
CA ALA A 653 14.75 8.54 -26.58
C ALA A 653 13.38 9.23 -26.47
N ASP A 654 12.30 8.50 -26.77
CA ASP A 654 10.94 9.04 -26.73
C ASP A 654 10.46 9.26 -25.29
N LEU A 655 10.81 8.33 -24.38
CA LEU A 655 10.53 8.42 -22.95
C LEU A 655 11.60 9.21 -22.17
N LYS A 656 12.71 9.57 -22.81
CA LYS A 656 13.90 10.18 -22.19
C LYS A 656 14.44 9.35 -21.01
N LEU A 657 14.39 8.03 -21.16
CA LEU A 657 14.89 7.08 -20.17
C LEU A 657 16.23 6.52 -20.63
N TYR A 658 17.13 6.36 -19.66
CA TYR A 658 18.46 5.83 -19.86
C TYR A 658 18.71 4.71 -18.84
N GLY A 659 19.39 3.68 -19.30
CA GLY A 659 19.76 2.51 -18.53
C GLY A 659 20.93 2.79 -17.61
N ARG A 660 21.04 1.96 -16.58
CA ARG A 660 22.16 2.00 -15.64
C ARG A 660 23.34 1.20 -16.20
N PRO A 661 24.59 1.50 -15.79
CA PRO A 661 25.75 0.67 -16.10
C PRO A 661 25.51 -0.80 -15.74
N GLY A 662 25.62 -1.70 -16.72
CA GLY A 662 25.44 -3.15 -16.51
C GLY A 662 24.00 -3.61 -16.28
N GLU A 663 23.00 -2.74 -16.47
CA GLU A 663 21.58 -3.12 -16.38
C GLU A 663 21.21 -4.11 -17.51
N PRO A 664 20.59 -5.27 -17.19
CA PRO A 664 20.06 -6.17 -18.20
C PRO A 664 19.04 -5.47 -19.09
N ALA A 665 19.04 -5.80 -20.39
CA ALA A 665 18.10 -5.20 -21.35
C ALA A 665 16.64 -5.38 -20.91
N ASP A 666 16.25 -6.59 -20.50
CA ASP A 666 14.89 -6.91 -20.05
C ASP A 666 14.41 -6.04 -18.87
N ASP A 667 15.31 -5.72 -17.92
CA ASP A 667 14.99 -4.86 -16.77
C ASP A 667 14.77 -3.41 -17.20
N PHE A 668 15.56 -2.93 -18.17
CA PHE A 668 15.36 -1.61 -18.78
C PHE A 668 14.07 -1.54 -19.61
N GLU A 669 13.75 -2.59 -20.35
CA GLU A 669 12.48 -2.69 -21.10
C GLU A 669 11.27 -2.67 -20.16
N ALA A 670 11.33 -3.39 -19.03
CA ALA A 670 10.27 -3.39 -18.02
C ALA A 670 10.07 -1.99 -17.40
N ARG A 671 11.16 -1.26 -17.14
CA ARG A 671 11.07 0.14 -16.67
C ARG A 671 10.47 1.08 -17.72
N CYS A 672 10.85 0.92 -18.99
CA CYS A 672 10.28 1.70 -20.08
C CYS A 672 8.79 1.41 -20.28
N ALA A 673 8.37 0.15 -20.12
CA ALA A 673 6.97 -0.26 -20.13
C ALA A 673 6.19 0.43 -18.99
N GLN A 674 6.71 0.39 -17.77
CA GLN A 674 6.04 1.00 -16.61
C GLN A 674 5.86 2.52 -16.79
N VAL A 675 6.93 3.25 -17.14
CA VAL A 675 6.84 4.71 -17.32
C VAL A 675 5.95 5.06 -18.52
N GLY A 676 5.97 4.23 -19.56
CA GLY A 676 5.07 4.34 -20.70
C GLY A 676 3.61 4.18 -20.31
N GLU A 677 3.28 3.17 -19.50
CA GLU A 677 1.93 2.93 -18.98
C GLU A 677 1.46 4.08 -18.10
N ASP A 678 2.32 4.60 -17.21
CA ASP A 678 1.99 5.75 -16.37
C ASP A 678 1.65 7.00 -17.21
N LEU A 679 2.38 7.23 -18.31
CA LEU A 679 2.11 8.36 -19.22
C LEU A 679 0.82 8.16 -20.03
N VAL A 680 0.52 6.93 -20.43
CA VAL A 680 -0.75 6.56 -21.08
C VAL A 680 -1.91 6.83 -20.13
N ASP A 681 -1.81 6.40 -18.87
CA ASP A 681 -2.85 6.60 -17.86
C ASP A 681 -3.12 8.09 -17.60
N VAL A 682 -2.07 8.93 -17.57
CA VAL A 682 -2.23 10.39 -17.44
C VAL A 682 -2.95 11.00 -18.64
N GLU A 683 -2.69 10.53 -19.87
CA GLU A 683 -3.36 11.03 -21.07
C GLU A 683 -4.83 10.55 -21.15
N ILE A 684 -5.08 9.29 -20.76
CA ILE A 684 -6.44 8.73 -20.61
C ILE A 684 -7.24 9.50 -19.57
N ALA A 685 -6.65 9.85 -18.42
CA ALA A 685 -7.33 10.64 -17.38
C ALA A 685 -7.76 12.02 -17.91
N LYS A 686 -6.88 12.73 -18.63
CA LYS A 686 -7.21 14.01 -19.26
C LYS A 686 -8.30 13.88 -20.31
N LEU A 687 -8.26 12.80 -21.09
CA LEU A 687 -9.30 12.50 -22.07
C LEU A 687 -10.65 12.30 -21.37
N ARG A 688 -10.67 11.50 -20.31
CA ARG A 688 -11.87 11.26 -19.50
C ARG A 688 -12.47 12.55 -18.95
N ASP A 689 -11.66 13.42 -18.33
CA ASP A 689 -12.14 14.70 -17.77
C ASP A 689 -12.80 15.59 -18.83
N LYS A 690 -12.21 15.63 -20.04
CA LYS A 690 -12.74 16.36 -21.20
C LYS A 690 -14.11 15.83 -21.63
N TYR A 691 -14.29 14.51 -21.69
CA TYR A 691 -15.53 13.88 -22.12
C TYR A 691 -16.61 13.90 -21.04
N GLU A 692 -16.24 13.72 -19.76
CA GLU A 692 -17.16 13.83 -18.63
C GLU A 692 -17.86 15.20 -18.61
N THR A 693 -17.11 16.28 -18.80
CA THR A 693 -17.66 17.64 -18.88
C THR A 693 -18.67 17.79 -20.03
N LYS A 694 -18.37 17.19 -21.19
CA LYS A 694 -19.27 17.25 -22.36
C LYS A 694 -20.53 16.41 -22.15
N VAL A 695 -20.39 15.23 -21.54
CA VAL A 695 -21.49 14.30 -21.23
C VAL A 695 -22.45 14.90 -20.22
N LEU A 696 -21.94 15.48 -19.13
CA LEU A 696 -22.77 16.19 -18.13
C LEU A 696 -23.62 17.27 -18.80
N LYS A 697 -23.00 18.09 -19.66
CA LYS A 697 -23.71 19.14 -20.40
C LYS A 697 -24.80 18.60 -21.33
N LEU A 698 -24.61 17.43 -21.94
CA LEU A 698 -25.63 16.79 -22.77
C LEU A 698 -26.76 16.19 -21.93
N ARG A 699 -26.44 15.58 -20.78
CA ARG A 699 -27.43 15.07 -19.83
C ARG A 699 -28.33 16.17 -19.28
N ASP A 700 -27.76 17.29 -18.84
CA ASP A 700 -28.53 18.46 -18.39
C ASP A 700 -29.47 18.99 -19.50
N GLN A 701 -29.03 18.91 -20.76
CA GLN A 701 -29.85 19.32 -21.91
C GLN A 701 -30.98 18.34 -22.23
N ILE A 702 -30.76 17.04 -21.98
CA ILE A 702 -31.75 15.97 -22.14
C ILE A 702 -32.81 16.13 -21.04
N GLU A 703 -32.41 16.22 -19.78
CA GLU A 703 -33.30 16.42 -18.63
C GLU A 703 -34.16 17.68 -18.81
N ALA A 704 -33.54 18.82 -19.15
CA ALA A 704 -34.28 20.05 -19.42
C ALA A 704 -35.19 19.98 -20.67
N ALA A 705 -34.99 19.01 -21.57
CA ALA A 705 -35.88 18.75 -22.70
C ALA A 705 -37.01 17.79 -22.34
N GLU A 706 -36.75 16.79 -21.49
CA GLU A 706 -37.73 15.85 -20.90
C GLU A 706 -38.72 16.58 -20.00
N ASP A 707 -38.26 17.43 -19.08
CA ASP A 707 -39.13 18.27 -18.24
C ASP A 707 -40.11 19.11 -19.07
N ARG A 708 -39.62 19.64 -20.20
CA ARG A 708 -40.46 20.44 -21.11
C ARG A 708 -41.45 19.58 -21.86
N LEU A 709 -41.08 18.36 -22.24
CA LEU A 709 -41.99 17.42 -22.87
C LEU A 709 -43.11 17.05 -21.92
N GLU A 710 -42.80 16.72 -20.66
CA GLU A 710 -43.78 16.39 -19.62
C GLU A 710 -44.83 17.50 -19.45
N VAL A 711 -44.38 18.76 -19.30
CA VAL A 711 -45.29 19.92 -19.19
C VAL A 711 -46.16 20.08 -20.44
N LEU A 712 -45.62 19.82 -21.64
CA LEU A 712 -46.37 19.91 -22.89
C LEU A 712 -47.37 18.77 -23.08
N GLU A 713 -47.05 17.56 -22.60
CA GLU A 713 -47.94 16.40 -22.60
C GLU A 713 -49.09 16.56 -21.61
N GLU A 714 -48.82 17.08 -20.41
CA GLU A 714 -49.85 17.41 -19.42
C GLU A 714 -50.87 18.41 -19.96
N GLN A 715 -50.41 19.42 -20.71
CA GLN A 715 -51.27 20.40 -21.37
C GLN A 715 -52.06 19.82 -22.55
N ALA A 716 -51.67 18.65 -23.07
CA ALA A 716 -52.27 18.00 -24.23
C ALA A 716 -53.30 16.91 -23.89
N LYS A 717 -53.55 16.61 -22.60
CA LYS A 717 -54.34 15.45 -22.10
C LYS A 717 -55.59 15.11 -22.94
N SER A 718 -55.41 14.14 -23.83
CA SER A 718 -56.35 13.06 -24.16
C SER A 718 -55.55 11.76 -24.12
N SER A 719 -56.05 10.79 -23.37
CA SER A 719 -55.37 9.56 -22.91
C SER A 719 -54.42 8.93 -23.95
N ARG A 720 -53.16 8.77 -23.57
CA ARG A 720 -52.27 7.74 -24.13
C ARG A 720 -51.44 7.13 -23.00
N ASN A 721 -51.48 5.80 -22.92
CA ASN A 721 -50.44 5.02 -22.27
C ASN A 721 -49.16 5.23 -23.07
N SER A 722 -48.10 5.70 -22.42
CA SER A 722 -46.73 5.61 -22.93
C SER A 722 -45.91 4.77 -21.95
N GLU A 723 -45.94 3.45 -22.16
CA GLU A 723 -44.66 2.73 -22.24
C GLU A 723 -43.86 3.42 -23.33
N LEU A 724 -42.73 4.03 -22.99
CA LEU A 724 -41.55 4.30 -23.83
C LEU A 724 -40.77 5.47 -23.23
N LEU A 725 -39.70 5.15 -22.51
CA LEU A 725 -38.40 5.85 -22.45
C LEU A 725 -37.59 5.23 -21.31
N SER A 726 -37.11 4.00 -21.55
CA SER A 726 -36.12 3.34 -20.68
C SER A 726 -34.95 2.79 -21.51
N THR A 727 -34.59 3.49 -22.58
CA THR A 727 -33.51 3.10 -23.49
C THR A 727 -32.65 4.33 -23.84
N ALA A 728 -32.09 4.95 -22.82
CA ALA A 728 -31.01 5.93 -22.96
C ALA A 728 -30.20 5.94 -21.67
N GLY A 729 -29.31 4.96 -21.50
CA GLY A 729 -28.59 4.82 -20.25
C GLY A 729 -27.55 3.72 -20.20
N SER A 730 -26.94 3.38 -21.33
CA SER A 730 -25.71 2.59 -21.31
C SER A 730 -24.88 2.99 -22.49
N VAL A 731 -23.77 3.67 -22.23
CA VAL A 731 -22.46 3.56 -22.88
C VAL A 731 -21.54 4.50 -22.04
N LEU A 732 -20.22 4.28 -22.06
CA LEU A 732 -19.21 4.70 -21.06
C LEU A 732 -19.16 3.89 -19.76
N GLY A 733 -19.67 2.65 -19.79
CA GLY A 733 -19.43 1.65 -18.73
C GLY A 733 -18.37 0.60 -19.08
N GLY A 734 -18.03 0.45 -20.36
CA GLY A 734 -17.27 -0.71 -20.88
C GLY A 734 -15.75 -0.56 -20.98
N LEU A 735 -15.18 0.64 -20.82
CA LEU A 735 -13.79 0.93 -21.22
C LEU A 735 -12.77 1.07 -20.06
N LEU A 736 -13.10 0.57 -18.86
CA LEU A 736 -12.23 0.72 -17.67
C LEU A 736 -11.77 -0.64 -17.08
N GLY A 737 -11.17 -1.49 -17.91
CA GLY A 737 -10.54 -2.74 -17.46
C GLY A 737 -9.55 -3.30 -18.50
N GLY A 738 -8.26 -3.28 -18.18
CA GLY A 738 -7.16 -3.50 -19.11
C GLY A 738 -7.02 -4.89 -19.76
N ARG A 739 -6.62 -4.83 -21.03
CA ARG A 739 -5.74 -5.70 -21.86
C ARG A 739 -5.94 -7.24 -21.96
N LYS A 740 -6.25 -7.59 -23.22
CA LYS A 740 -5.94 -8.79 -24.04
C LYS A 740 -6.86 -10.02 -23.94
N SER A 741 -7.69 -10.19 -24.97
CA SER A 741 -7.60 -11.40 -25.80
C SER A 741 -7.80 -11.07 -27.28
N THR A 742 -6.86 -11.56 -28.09
CA THR A 742 -6.83 -11.45 -29.54
C THR A 742 -7.78 -12.48 -30.13
N GLY A 743 -8.70 -12.04 -30.98
CA GLY A 743 -9.38 -12.89 -31.96
C GLY A 743 -10.72 -13.50 -31.53
N SER A 744 -11.81 -12.80 -31.85
CA SER A 744 -12.91 -13.42 -32.60
C SER A 744 -13.81 -12.33 -33.16
N ARG A 745 -13.95 -12.35 -34.48
CA ARG A 745 -14.90 -11.54 -35.23
C ARG A 745 -16.32 -11.87 -34.77
N LEU A 746 -17.05 -10.89 -34.25
CA LEU A 746 -18.51 -10.93 -34.24
C LEU A 746 -19.06 -9.91 -35.25
N GLY A 747 -18.78 -10.20 -36.51
CA GLY A 747 -19.67 -9.79 -37.58
C GLY A 747 -20.92 -10.67 -37.50
N GLY A 748 -22.07 -10.03 -37.30
CA GLY A 748 -23.37 -10.67 -37.46
C GLY A 748 -24.25 -10.54 -36.23
N LEU A 749 -24.92 -9.39 -36.08
CA LEU A 749 -26.26 -9.31 -35.46
C LEU A 749 -26.98 -7.98 -35.70
N LEU A 750 -26.79 -7.35 -36.87
CA LEU A 750 -27.67 -6.26 -37.34
C LEU A 750 -28.12 -6.53 -38.77
N GLY A 751 -29.00 -7.50 -38.88
CA GLY A 751 -29.81 -7.75 -40.06
C GLY A 751 -31.23 -8.08 -39.61
N ASN A 752 -32.16 -7.18 -39.93
CA ASN A 752 -33.62 -7.31 -39.85
C ASN A 752 -34.31 -6.96 -38.52
N ALA A 753 -34.76 -5.72 -38.41
CA ALA A 753 -36.18 -5.34 -38.31
C ALA A 753 -36.23 -3.81 -38.41
N GLY A 754 -36.74 -3.20 -39.47
CA GLY A 754 -38.05 -3.47 -40.04
C GLY A 754 -38.94 -2.29 -39.67
N THR A 755 -38.86 -1.26 -40.50
CA THR A 755 -39.75 -0.09 -40.58
C THR A 755 -41.20 -0.46 -40.20
N ALA A 756 -41.70 0.06 -39.06
CA ALA A 756 -43.09 -0.17 -38.68
C ALA A 756 -43.77 1.09 -38.11
N ALA A 757 -44.59 1.69 -38.98
CA ALA A 757 -45.84 2.39 -38.69
C ALA A 757 -45.83 3.69 -37.84
N ARG A 758 -45.51 4.81 -38.52
CA ARG A 758 -46.07 6.14 -38.21
C ARG A 758 -47.61 6.08 -38.24
N ARG A 759 -48.27 6.09 -37.08
CA ARG A 759 -49.73 6.34 -36.99
C ARG A 759 -49.99 7.80 -36.62
N ARG A 760 -50.71 8.47 -37.52
CA ARG A 760 -51.25 9.84 -37.37
C ARG A 760 -52.31 9.91 -36.28
N GLY A 761 -52.24 10.98 -35.49
CA GLY A 761 -53.32 11.56 -34.66
C GLY A 761 -52.65 12.43 -33.58
N THR A 762 -52.78 13.76 -33.53
CA THR A 762 -53.96 14.63 -33.73
C THR A 762 -53.51 16.07 -34.03
N THR A 763 -54.29 16.81 -34.82
CA THR A 763 -54.06 18.19 -35.29
C THR A 763 -54.33 19.26 -34.21
N SER A 764 -53.61 19.26 -33.09
CA SER A 764 -53.61 20.39 -32.14
C SER A 764 -52.25 21.09 -32.11
N ALA A 765 -52.25 22.41 -31.88
CA ALA A 765 -51.00 23.18 -31.77
C ALA A 765 -50.12 22.70 -30.60
N SER A 766 -50.72 22.13 -29.55
CA SER A 766 -50.02 21.55 -28.40
C SER A 766 -49.35 20.22 -28.74
N GLY A 767 -49.99 19.33 -29.51
CA GLY A 767 -49.38 18.06 -29.94
C GLY A 767 -48.13 18.26 -30.81
N LYS A 768 -48.16 19.23 -31.73
CA LYS A 768 -46.97 19.57 -32.55
C LYS A 768 -45.78 20.09 -31.73
N ARG A 769 -46.02 20.65 -30.53
CA ARG A 769 -44.96 21.13 -29.63
C ARG A 769 -44.36 19.97 -28.83
N ALA A 770 -45.18 19.04 -28.38
CA ALA A 770 -44.72 17.80 -27.75
C ALA A 770 -43.87 16.99 -28.75
N ASP A 771 -44.36 16.77 -29.98
CA ASP A 771 -43.59 16.10 -31.05
C ASP A 771 -42.22 16.78 -31.29
N ALA A 772 -42.17 18.12 -31.24
CA ALA A 772 -40.93 18.87 -31.45
C ALA A 772 -39.94 18.76 -30.28
N ALA A 773 -40.44 18.59 -29.05
CA ALA A 773 -39.63 18.34 -27.85
C ALA A 773 -39.08 16.91 -27.83
N GLU A 774 -39.91 15.92 -28.20
CA GLU A 774 -39.50 14.53 -28.39
C GLU A 774 -38.36 14.41 -29.44
N ASN A 775 -38.55 15.00 -30.62
CA ASN A 775 -37.49 15.06 -31.66
C ASN A 775 -36.22 15.82 -31.23
N LYS A 776 -36.28 16.62 -30.16
CA LYS A 776 -35.09 17.29 -29.60
C LYS A 776 -34.35 16.35 -28.66
N ILE A 777 -35.07 15.57 -27.85
CA ILE A 777 -34.50 14.53 -26.98
C ILE A 777 -33.77 13.50 -27.84
N ASP A 778 -34.40 12.98 -28.89
CA ASP A 778 -33.79 12.01 -29.81
C ASP A 778 -32.44 12.51 -30.37
N ARG A 779 -32.39 13.78 -30.80
CA ARG A 779 -31.16 14.40 -31.32
C ARG A 779 -30.09 14.63 -30.27
N LEU A 780 -30.46 14.78 -29.00
CA LEU A 780 -29.49 14.90 -27.91
C LEU A 780 -28.95 13.53 -27.51
N VAL A 781 -29.79 12.49 -27.55
CA VAL A 781 -29.38 11.09 -27.35
C VAL A 781 -28.44 10.63 -28.47
N GLU A 782 -28.76 10.91 -29.75
CA GLU A 782 -27.86 10.62 -30.88
C GLU A 782 -26.49 11.31 -30.73
N LYS A 783 -26.47 12.54 -30.19
CA LYS A 783 -25.21 13.26 -29.92
C LYS A 783 -24.42 12.66 -28.76
N LEU A 784 -25.11 12.12 -27.76
CA LEU A 784 -24.47 11.42 -26.66
C LEU A 784 -23.79 10.16 -27.21
N GLN A 785 -24.50 9.36 -28.00
CA GLN A 785 -23.94 8.16 -28.63
C GLN A 785 -22.73 8.46 -29.53
N ALA A 786 -22.84 9.44 -30.42
CA ALA A 786 -21.72 9.83 -31.29
C ALA A 786 -20.48 10.32 -30.53
N MET A 787 -20.69 10.91 -29.34
CA MET A 787 -19.59 11.36 -28.47
C MET A 787 -18.91 10.20 -27.75
N GLU A 788 -19.64 9.12 -27.51
CA GLU A 788 -19.07 7.90 -26.92
C GLU A 788 -18.21 7.18 -27.94
N ASP A 789 -18.68 7.07 -29.19
CA ASP A 789 -17.87 6.56 -30.30
C ASP A 789 -16.58 7.39 -30.49
N GLU A 790 -16.67 8.72 -30.43
CA GLU A 790 -15.50 9.64 -30.49
C GLU A 790 -14.52 9.38 -29.34
N PHE A 791 -15.01 9.02 -28.15
CA PHE A 791 -14.16 8.70 -27.00
C PHE A 791 -13.43 7.37 -27.18
N GLU A 792 -14.08 6.34 -27.74
CA GLU A 792 -13.41 5.06 -28.02
C GLU A 792 -12.31 5.25 -29.06
N GLU A 793 -12.60 5.99 -30.15
CA GLU A 793 -11.60 6.31 -31.18
C GLU A 793 -10.40 7.11 -30.61
N ASP A 794 -10.66 8.06 -29.70
CA ASP A 794 -9.60 8.82 -29.04
C ASP A 794 -8.75 7.94 -28.10
N LEU A 795 -9.32 6.93 -27.45
CA LEU A 795 -8.56 5.97 -26.63
C LEU A 795 -7.64 5.09 -27.47
N ASP A 796 -8.15 4.56 -28.59
CA ASP A 796 -7.35 3.76 -29.52
C ASP A 796 -6.17 4.58 -30.08
N GLN A 797 -6.40 5.86 -30.40
CA GLN A 797 -5.33 6.76 -30.83
C GLN A 797 -4.25 6.97 -29.76
N ILE A 798 -4.61 6.99 -28.47
CA ILE A 798 -3.63 7.06 -27.38
C ILE A 798 -2.78 5.78 -27.35
N GLU A 799 -3.38 4.59 -27.47
CA GLU A 799 -2.61 3.34 -27.50
C GLU A 799 -1.71 3.25 -28.74
N GLU A 800 -2.22 3.58 -29.93
CA GLU A 800 -1.44 3.62 -31.18
C GLU A 800 -0.28 4.62 -31.12
N LYS A 801 -0.46 5.75 -30.43
CA LYS A 801 0.57 6.78 -30.25
C LYS A 801 1.70 6.34 -29.32
N TRP A 802 1.38 5.62 -28.24
CA TRP A 802 2.35 5.28 -27.18
C TRP A 802 3.03 3.93 -27.37
N ALA A 803 2.34 2.93 -27.92
CA ALA A 803 2.92 1.61 -28.19
C ALA A 803 4.27 1.65 -28.94
N PRO A 804 4.43 2.39 -30.05
CA PRO A 804 5.71 2.44 -30.76
C PRO A 804 6.80 3.19 -29.97
N LYS A 805 6.43 4.17 -29.13
CA LYS A 805 7.39 4.94 -28.31
C LYS A 805 7.95 4.10 -27.16
N ILE A 806 7.11 3.29 -26.53
CA ILE A 806 7.51 2.40 -25.44
C ILE A 806 8.46 1.30 -25.95
N ALA A 807 8.19 0.79 -27.16
CA ALA A 807 9.01 -0.24 -27.78
C ALA A 807 10.30 0.29 -28.45
N ASN A 808 10.48 1.61 -28.56
CA ASN A 808 11.62 2.23 -29.25
C ASN A 808 12.88 2.26 -28.35
N ASN A 809 13.36 1.07 -28.00
CA ASN A 809 14.58 0.89 -27.24
C ASN A 809 15.78 0.81 -28.18
N SER A 810 16.85 1.49 -27.79
CA SER A 810 18.11 1.60 -28.54
C SER A 810 19.28 1.60 -27.57
N THR A 811 20.50 1.58 -28.08
CA THR A 811 21.71 1.63 -27.24
C THR A 811 22.41 2.96 -27.44
N LEU A 812 22.77 3.61 -26.33
CA LEU A 812 23.62 4.78 -26.31
C LEU A 812 25.05 4.37 -25.98
N LYS A 813 25.97 4.68 -26.90
CA LYS A 813 27.40 4.48 -26.69
C LYS A 813 27.98 5.69 -25.95
N VAL A 814 28.49 5.46 -24.75
CA VAL A 814 29.19 6.46 -23.94
C VAL A 814 30.69 6.19 -24.03
N GLY A 815 31.40 7.06 -24.73
CA GLY A 815 32.86 6.98 -24.86
C GLY A 815 33.57 7.75 -23.76
N LEU A 816 34.86 7.48 -23.57
CA LEU A 816 35.72 8.30 -22.73
C LEU A 816 36.29 9.49 -23.52
N GLU A 817 36.35 10.66 -22.90
CA GLU A 817 37.19 11.75 -23.38
C GLU A 817 38.58 11.65 -22.74
N ARG A 818 39.55 12.36 -23.34
CA ARG A 818 40.93 12.38 -22.81
C ARG A 818 41.02 12.99 -21.40
N THR A 819 40.06 13.85 -21.04
CA THR A 819 39.95 14.45 -19.70
C THR A 819 39.45 13.47 -18.65
N ASP A 820 38.77 12.41 -19.08
CA ASP A 820 38.11 11.44 -18.21
C ASP A 820 39.03 10.27 -17.82
N VAL A 821 40.19 10.19 -18.47
CA VAL A 821 41.20 9.15 -18.24
C VAL A 821 42.36 9.76 -17.46
N LYS A 822 42.44 9.41 -16.18
CA LYS A 822 43.47 9.92 -15.26
C LYS A 822 44.31 8.77 -14.75
N VAL A 823 45.58 8.75 -15.13
CA VAL A 823 46.56 7.83 -14.55
C VAL A 823 46.84 8.27 -13.11
N THR A 824 46.37 7.50 -12.14
CA THR A 824 46.49 7.77 -10.70
C THR A 824 47.76 7.17 -10.12
N GLN A 825 48.17 6.03 -10.68
CA GLN A 825 49.42 5.36 -10.34
C GLN A 825 50.11 4.91 -11.61
N LEU A 826 51.41 5.13 -11.66
CA LEU A 826 52.27 4.54 -12.67
C LEU A 826 53.55 4.18 -11.91
N VAL A 827 53.95 2.91 -11.91
CA VAL A 827 55.18 2.43 -11.26
C VAL A 827 56.04 1.66 -12.25
N LEU A 828 57.36 1.59 -12.00
CA LEU A 828 58.20 0.59 -12.65
C LEU A 828 58.13 -0.68 -11.80
N ALA A 829 57.75 -1.80 -12.39
CA ALA A 829 57.75 -3.09 -11.72
C ALA A 829 58.79 -4.02 -12.35
N TRP A 830 59.38 -4.88 -11.52
CA TRP A 830 60.25 -5.97 -11.96
C TRP A 830 59.46 -7.28 -11.89
N VAL A 831 59.23 -7.90 -13.05
CA VAL A 831 58.50 -9.16 -13.18
C VAL A 831 59.52 -10.32 -13.19
N PRO A 832 59.37 -11.34 -12.34
CA PRO A 832 60.20 -12.53 -12.40
C PRO A 832 59.90 -13.31 -13.68
N VAL A 833 60.94 -13.70 -14.42
CA VAL A 833 60.87 -14.45 -15.67
C VAL A 833 61.82 -15.64 -15.65
N ALA A 834 61.49 -16.65 -16.46
CA ALA A 834 62.23 -17.90 -16.61
C ALA A 834 63.67 -17.73 -17.13
#